data_AF-A0A151MPC5-F1
#
_entry.id   AF-A0A151MPC5-F1
#
_cell.length_a   1.000
_cell.length_b   1.000
_cell.length_c   1.000
_cell.angle_alpha   90.00
_cell.angle_beta   90.00
_cell.angle_gamma   90.00
#
_symmetry.space_group_name_H-M   'P 1'
#
loop_
_entity.id
_entity.type
_entity.pdbx_description
1 polymer ?
#
loop_
_entity_poly.entity_id
_entity_poly.type
_entity_poly.pdbx_seq_one_letter_code
_entity_poly.pdbx_strand_id
1 'polypeptide(L)'
;MYAYTHQGDNSGWANIFDMVHGKPNYLDLSEECCLHQYPESCDCIETELECVDVNLKSVPLVSSNVTLLSLKHNQIHALPDEVFSRYTEVKKIFLQHNCIQTISRKAFFGLYKLQKLYLSHNCITSLKPGIFRDLHKLKWLILDDNPIVKISQKLFTGLKSLFFLSMINNSLVTLPGKICTQMPLINWMDFEGNHIKALTNATFLECNALTVLCLRGNQIHFVPEKTFSSLKHLGELDLSKNIITELPHYIFKDLKYLQKLNLSFNSLSHLYEDQFESLQQLQSLDLETIEIPNINARMFQPLRNLSHMYFKKFRYCSYALHVRICTPLTDGISSFEDLLANNVLRVFLWVIACITCFGNLFVIGMRSFIRAENKTHTMSIKMLCCADCLMGVYLFFIGIFDVKYRGEYKKYAVLWMESLPCHIMGFLAMLSTEVSVLLLTYLTLEKYLVIVFPFSNIRPGKHQTVIILVSIWIIGFVIAIIPFGDEDFFGNYYGKNGVCFPLYSDQTEEIGGKGYSFGIFLGVNLLAFIIIVFSYVIFTDAICWIPVFVIKILSLFQVEILDTVTSWIVIFILPINSALNPILYTLTTTVFKEKLKQFLHSHRRRVAWLRNLFHLVPYVSPLGFSAREKTVSNLSLTLSFDGQHPANIQAVKDAGFVLENNVS
;
A
#
# COMPACT_ATOMS: atom_id res chain seq x y z
N MET A 1 8.63 1.40 14.07
CA MET A 1 7.87 2.15 15.10
C MET A 1 6.76 2.88 14.36
N TYR A 2 5.51 2.46 14.50
CA TYR A 2 4.40 2.90 13.64
C TYR A 2 3.53 3.92 14.38
N ALA A 3 3.44 5.16 13.88
CA ALA A 3 2.55 6.19 14.41
C ALA A 3 2.36 7.38 13.44
N TYR A 4 1.70 7.15 12.30
CA TYR A 4 1.07 8.22 11.50
C TYR A 4 -0.27 7.72 10.93
N THR A 5 -1.21 7.45 11.84
CA THR A 5 -2.62 7.25 11.50
C THR A 5 -3.26 8.57 11.09
N HIS A 6 -4.19 8.52 10.14
CA HIS A 6 -5.07 9.63 9.83
C HIS A 6 -5.76 10.18 11.09
N GLN A 7 -5.76 11.50 11.23
CA GLN A 7 -6.79 12.21 11.98
C GLN A 7 -7.31 13.31 11.05
N GLY A 8 -8.58 13.19 10.65
CA GLY A 8 -9.23 14.15 9.77
C GLY A 8 -10.17 15.03 10.58
N ASP A 9 -9.94 16.34 10.55
CA ASP A 9 -10.83 17.38 11.05
C ASP A 9 -10.75 18.58 10.08
N ASN A 10 -11.23 18.38 8.84
CA ASN A 10 -11.15 19.39 7.78
C ASN A 10 -12.02 20.64 8.04
N SER A 11 -12.78 20.68 9.14
CA SER A 11 -13.44 21.88 9.68
C SER A 11 -12.45 22.92 10.24
N GLY A 12 -11.20 22.52 10.54
CA GLY A 12 -10.20 23.39 11.18
C GLY A 12 -9.85 24.66 10.40
N TRP A 13 -9.85 24.63 9.06
CA TRP A 13 -9.42 25.78 8.25
C TRP A 13 -10.30 27.03 8.41
N ALA A 14 -11.61 26.88 8.63
CA ALA A 14 -12.49 28.01 8.88
C ALA A 14 -12.15 28.71 10.21
N ASN A 15 -11.84 27.93 11.25
CA ASN A 15 -11.42 28.46 12.55
C ASN A 15 -10.02 29.08 12.49
N ILE A 16 -9.09 28.48 11.73
CA ILE A 16 -7.73 29.01 11.53
C ILE A 16 -7.77 30.34 10.76
N PHE A 17 -8.62 30.49 9.74
CA PHE A 17 -8.75 31.77 9.03
C PHE A 17 -9.38 32.88 9.89
N ASP A 18 -10.43 32.58 10.67
CA ASP A 18 -10.97 33.53 11.64
C ASP A 18 -9.93 33.87 12.73
N MET A 19 -9.06 32.93 13.14
CA MET A 19 -7.97 33.16 14.10
C MET A 19 -6.83 34.03 13.53
N VAL A 20 -6.49 33.88 12.24
CA VAL A 20 -5.47 34.69 11.55
C VAL A 20 -5.96 36.10 11.20
N HIS A 21 -7.28 36.34 11.16
CA HIS A 21 -7.87 37.65 10.81
C HIS A 21 -8.74 38.31 11.90
N GLY A 22 -8.84 37.75 13.10
CA GLY A 22 -9.15 38.55 14.29
C GLY A 22 -9.77 37.83 15.48
N LYS A 23 -8.97 37.65 16.53
CA LYS A 23 -9.45 37.79 17.91
C LYS A 23 -8.50 38.70 18.70
N PRO A 24 -8.95 39.84 19.26
CA PRO A 24 -8.29 40.41 20.42
C PRO A 24 -8.44 39.46 21.63
N ASN A 25 -7.61 39.64 22.65
CA ASN A 25 -7.72 38.86 23.89
C ASN A 25 -9.06 39.11 24.59
N TYR A 26 -9.55 38.10 25.32
CA TYR A 26 -10.67 38.26 26.25
C TYR A 26 -10.38 39.43 27.20
N LEU A 27 -11.33 40.35 27.27
CA LEU A 27 -11.38 41.45 28.22
C LEU A 27 -12.80 41.45 28.81
N ASP A 28 -12.87 41.44 30.13
CA ASP A 28 -14.09 41.13 30.86
C ASP A 28 -15.02 42.36 30.91
N LEU A 29 -15.96 42.43 29.96
CA LEU A 29 -17.09 43.37 29.97
C LEU A 29 -18.40 42.57 29.97
N SER A 30 -19.29 42.93 30.89
CA SER A 30 -20.64 42.39 30.97
C SER A 30 -21.54 42.98 29.88
N GLU A 31 -21.47 42.42 28.68
CA GLU A 31 -22.31 42.78 27.53
C GLU A 31 -23.74 42.23 27.69
N GLU A 32 -24.62 43.03 28.33
CA GLU A 32 -26.03 42.67 28.57
C GLU A 32 -26.79 42.32 27.29
N CYS A 33 -27.77 41.41 27.40
CA CYS A 33 -28.59 40.97 26.27
C CYS A 33 -29.54 42.08 25.79
N CYS A 34 -29.35 42.53 24.55
CA CYS A 34 -30.17 43.53 23.86
C CYS A 34 -31.33 42.91 23.05
N LEU A 35 -31.73 41.66 23.34
CA LEU A 35 -32.88 40.99 22.71
C LEU A 35 -34.06 40.92 23.69
N HIS A 36 -35.17 41.57 23.36
CA HIS A 36 -36.38 41.61 24.22
C HIS A 36 -37.22 40.30 24.20
N GLN A 37 -36.89 39.38 23.29
CA GLN A 37 -37.58 38.11 23.08
C GLN A 37 -36.58 37.08 22.52
N TYR A 38 -36.40 35.98 23.26
CA TYR A 38 -35.69 34.75 22.92
C TYR A 38 -36.10 33.64 23.93
N PRO A 39 -35.78 32.35 23.71
CA PRO A 39 -36.09 31.29 24.66
C PRO A 39 -35.13 31.32 25.87
N GLU A 40 -35.65 31.13 27.09
CA GLU A 40 -34.87 31.11 28.35
C GLU A 40 -33.76 30.03 28.39
N SER A 41 -33.87 29.00 27.56
CA SER A 41 -32.86 27.95 27.42
C SER A 41 -31.64 28.36 26.58
N CYS A 42 -31.62 29.56 26.00
CA CYS A 42 -30.57 30.00 25.09
C CYS A 42 -29.75 31.15 25.68
N ASP A 43 -28.44 31.11 25.47
CA ASP A 43 -27.53 32.17 25.89
C ASP A 43 -27.57 33.37 24.92
N CYS A 44 -27.55 34.58 25.47
CA CYS A 44 -27.62 35.84 24.72
C CYS A 44 -26.54 36.81 25.19
N ILE A 45 -25.75 37.36 24.25
CA ILE A 45 -24.73 38.39 24.49
C ILE A 45 -24.89 39.45 23.41
N GLU A 46 -25.01 40.73 23.79
CA GLU A 46 -25.45 41.83 22.92
C GLU A 46 -26.69 41.46 22.05
N THR A 47 -26.47 41.12 20.78
CA THR A 47 -27.47 40.71 19.79
C THR A 47 -27.13 39.37 19.13
N GLU A 48 -26.20 38.62 19.70
CA GLU A 48 -25.81 37.28 19.28
C GLU A 48 -26.50 36.25 20.21
N LEU A 49 -27.23 35.30 19.63
CA LEU A 49 -28.02 34.29 20.37
C LEU A 49 -27.52 32.87 20.05
N GLU A 50 -27.18 32.11 21.10
CA GLU A 50 -26.76 30.71 21.03
C GLU A 50 -27.76 29.78 21.74
N CYS A 51 -28.52 29.04 20.93
CA CYS A 51 -29.41 27.96 21.34
C CYS A 51 -28.78 26.61 20.95
N VAL A 52 -27.82 26.11 21.73
CA VAL A 52 -27.04 24.90 21.39
C VAL A 52 -27.39 23.74 22.34
N ASP A 53 -27.63 22.54 21.81
CA ASP A 53 -27.98 21.32 22.58
C ASP A 53 -29.32 21.42 23.37
N VAL A 54 -30.18 22.38 23.01
CA VAL A 54 -31.47 22.69 23.68
C VAL A 54 -32.70 21.94 23.12
N ASN A 55 -32.49 20.94 22.26
CA ASN A 55 -33.54 20.07 21.70
C ASN A 55 -34.68 20.78 20.93
N LEU A 56 -34.40 21.93 20.32
CA LEU A 56 -35.35 22.68 19.49
C LEU A 56 -35.77 21.88 18.25
N LYS A 57 -37.09 21.76 18.01
CA LYS A 57 -37.67 21.05 16.86
C LYS A 57 -38.00 21.97 15.66
N SER A 58 -37.92 23.28 15.89
CA SER A 58 -38.13 24.33 14.88
C SER A 58 -37.31 25.57 15.26
N VAL A 59 -37.11 26.47 14.30
CA VAL A 59 -36.54 27.81 14.57
C VAL A 59 -37.42 28.53 15.62
N PRO A 60 -36.86 29.06 16.72
CA PRO A 60 -37.63 29.79 17.72
C PRO A 60 -38.01 31.21 17.25
N LEU A 61 -38.98 31.82 17.95
CA LEU A 61 -39.32 33.23 17.76
C LEU A 61 -38.36 34.11 18.57
N VAL A 62 -37.66 35.00 17.87
CA VAL A 62 -36.60 35.87 18.43
C VAL A 62 -36.90 37.34 18.08
N SER A 63 -36.19 38.27 18.71
CA SER A 63 -36.18 39.69 18.39
C SER A 63 -35.61 39.96 16.99
N SER A 64 -36.12 40.97 16.28
CA SER A 64 -35.74 41.28 14.88
C SER A 64 -34.33 41.87 14.71
N ASN A 65 -33.73 42.38 15.78
CA ASN A 65 -32.39 42.96 15.83
C ASN A 65 -31.26 41.93 15.99
N VAL A 66 -31.57 40.63 16.08
CA VAL A 66 -30.57 39.56 16.20
C VAL A 66 -29.56 39.57 15.04
N THR A 67 -28.26 39.56 15.37
CA THR A 67 -27.16 39.63 14.38
C THR A 67 -26.44 38.29 14.17
N LEU A 68 -26.47 37.39 15.16
CA LEU A 68 -26.06 35.99 15.06
C LEU A 68 -27.18 35.12 15.62
N LEU A 69 -27.58 34.11 14.85
CA LEU A 69 -28.52 33.08 15.31
C LEU A 69 -27.88 31.70 15.19
N SER A 70 -27.56 31.09 16.32
CA SER A 70 -26.90 29.79 16.41
C SER A 70 -27.87 28.77 17.01
N LEU A 71 -28.22 27.77 16.20
CA LEU A 71 -29.19 26.71 16.51
C LEU A 71 -28.54 25.31 16.38
N LYS A 72 -27.23 25.20 16.62
CA LYS A 72 -26.44 23.97 16.43
C LYS A 72 -26.90 22.84 17.38
N HIS A 73 -26.71 21.58 17.01
CA HIS A 73 -27.04 20.40 17.82
C HIS A 73 -28.50 20.44 18.33
N ASN A 74 -29.45 20.44 17.41
CA ASN A 74 -30.88 20.48 17.71
C ASN A 74 -31.63 19.46 16.85
N GLN A 75 -32.97 19.53 16.81
CA GLN A 75 -33.85 18.57 16.16
C GLN A 75 -34.69 19.22 15.05
N ILE A 76 -34.17 20.28 14.40
CA ILE A 76 -34.91 21.06 13.38
C ILE A 76 -34.94 20.29 12.05
N HIS A 77 -36.01 19.53 11.81
CA HIS A 77 -36.14 18.72 10.59
C HIS A 77 -36.49 19.50 9.31
N ALA A 78 -37.00 20.73 9.42
CA ALA A 78 -37.47 21.50 8.27
C ALA A 78 -37.32 23.02 8.46
N LEU A 79 -37.06 23.72 7.35
CA LEU A 79 -37.06 25.18 7.25
C LEU A 79 -38.21 25.63 6.32
N PRO A 80 -39.35 26.10 6.86
CA PRO A 80 -40.50 26.53 6.07
C PRO A 80 -40.24 27.86 5.33
N ASP A 81 -41.19 28.28 4.49
CA ASP A 81 -41.09 29.57 3.80
C ASP A 81 -41.01 30.75 4.79
N GLU A 82 -40.13 31.72 4.48
CA GLU A 82 -40.02 33.02 5.18
C GLU A 82 -39.67 32.93 6.68
N VAL A 83 -39.23 31.77 7.17
CA VAL A 83 -38.94 31.48 8.60
C VAL A 83 -37.94 32.44 9.25
N PHE A 84 -36.97 32.97 8.48
CA PHE A 84 -36.00 33.95 8.96
C PHE A 84 -36.30 35.41 8.57
N SER A 85 -37.38 35.66 7.82
CA SER A 85 -37.66 36.97 7.18
C SER A 85 -37.75 38.17 8.15
N ARG A 86 -38.12 37.91 9.41
CA ARG A 86 -38.16 38.90 10.51
C ARG A 86 -36.78 39.42 10.92
N TYR A 87 -35.72 38.64 10.70
CA TYR A 87 -34.37 38.87 11.24
C TYR A 87 -33.50 39.64 10.25
N THR A 88 -33.93 40.83 9.83
CA THR A 88 -33.29 41.59 8.73
C THR A 88 -31.85 42.00 9.03
N GLU A 89 -31.45 42.07 10.30
CA GLU A 89 -30.11 42.43 10.75
C GLU A 89 -29.12 41.24 10.83
N VAL A 90 -29.59 40.01 10.60
CA VAL A 90 -28.78 38.80 10.80
C VAL A 90 -27.60 38.73 9.82
N LYS A 91 -26.40 38.50 10.37
CA LYS A 91 -25.11 38.42 9.67
C LYS A 91 -24.56 36.99 9.65
N LYS A 92 -24.88 36.19 10.68
CA LYS A 92 -24.41 34.81 10.85
C LYS A 92 -25.61 33.90 11.19
N ILE A 93 -25.79 32.79 10.47
CA ILE A 93 -26.74 31.73 10.83
C ILE A 93 -25.99 30.39 10.90
N PHE A 94 -26.15 29.68 12.01
CA PHE A 94 -25.57 28.35 12.25
C PHE A 94 -26.68 27.32 12.51
N LEU A 95 -26.76 26.31 11.66
CA LEU A 95 -27.79 25.26 11.66
C LEU A 95 -27.17 23.85 11.59
N GLN A 96 -25.90 23.70 11.97
CA GLN A 96 -25.22 22.40 11.95
C GLN A 96 -25.91 21.37 12.86
N HIS A 97 -25.80 20.09 12.52
CA HIS A 97 -26.27 18.97 13.37
C HIS A 97 -27.75 19.11 13.78
N ASN A 98 -28.65 19.14 12.79
CA ASN A 98 -30.10 19.25 13.01
C ASN A 98 -30.95 18.19 12.29
N CYS A 99 -30.36 17.43 11.37
CA CYS A 99 -31.07 16.62 10.38
C CYS A 99 -32.20 17.39 9.65
N ILE A 100 -31.90 18.60 9.20
CA ILE A 100 -32.77 19.35 8.26
C ILE A 100 -32.89 18.52 6.98
N GLN A 101 -34.09 18.01 6.68
CA GLN A 101 -34.37 17.25 5.46
C GLN A 101 -34.92 18.14 4.35
N THR A 102 -35.72 19.15 4.72
CA THR A 102 -36.43 19.98 3.75
C THR A 102 -36.20 21.47 4.03
N ILE A 103 -35.78 22.19 2.99
CA ILE A 103 -35.64 23.64 3.01
C ILE A 103 -36.56 24.21 1.92
N SER A 104 -37.48 25.09 2.31
CA SER A 104 -38.37 25.71 1.34
C SER A 104 -37.69 26.83 0.56
N ARG A 105 -38.24 27.15 -0.61
CA ARG A 105 -37.61 28.05 -1.58
C ARG A 105 -37.49 29.48 -1.06
N LYS A 106 -38.34 29.90 -0.10
CA LYS A 106 -38.29 31.21 0.54
C LYS A 106 -37.70 31.18 1.97
N ALA A 107 -37.09 30.08 2.42
CA ALA A 107 -36.63 29.97 3.81
C ALA A 107 -35.69 31.12 4.24
N PHE A 108 -34.78 31.53 3.33
CA PHE A 108 -33.82 32.62 3.52
C PHE A 108 -34.23 33.94 2.81
N PHE A 109 -35.51 34.13 2.51
CA PHE A 109 -36.03 35.34 1.84
C PHE A 109 -35.81 36.59 2.71
N GLY A 110 -35.45 37.72 2.08
CA GLY A 110 -35.24 38.99 2.76
C GLY A 110 -33.91 39.16 3.53
N LEU A 111 -33.05 38.14 3.60
CA LEU A 111 -31.82 38.16 4.41
C LEU A 111 -30.63 38.89 3.73
N TYR A 112 -30.85 40.13 3.28
CA TYR A 112 -29.87 40.91 2.51
C TYR A 112 -28.56 41.27 3.25
N LYS A 113 -28.52 41.09 4.58
CA LYS A 113 -27.35 41.36 5.44
C LYS A 113 -26.53 40.11 5.82
N LEU A 114 -27.00 38.91 5.50
CA LEU A 114 -26.35 37.65 5.86
C LEU A 114 -24.97 37.49 5.20
N GLN A 115 -23.96 37.04 5.96
CA GLN A 115 -22.56 36.93 5.56
C GLN A 115 -21.97 35.51 5.73
N LYS A 116 -22.36 34.78 6.78
CA LYS A 116 -22.02 33.36 6.95
C LYS A 116 -23.29 32.52 7.15
N LEU A 117 -23.44 31.43 6.41
CA LEU A 117 -24.52 30.45 6.53
C LEU A 117 -23.93 29.03 6.60
N TYR A 118 -24.14 28.36 7.74
CA TYR A 118 -23.70 26.99 7.97
C TYR A 118 -24.89 26.03 8.06
N LEU A 119 -24.86 24.98 7.24
CA LEU A 119 -25.89 23.95 7.11
C LEU A 119 -25.28 22.53 7.14
N SER A 120 -24.01 22.37 7.53
CA SER A 120 -23.33 21.07 7.51
C SER A 120 -23.86 20.05 8.52
N HIS A 121 -23.59 18.77 8.29
CA HIS A 121 -24.11 17.64 9.07
C HIS A 121 -25.65 17.68 9.20
N ASN A 122 -26.32 17.65 8.05
CA ASN A 122 -27.78 17.66 7.95
C ASN A 122 -28.25 16.60 6.95
N CYS A 123 -29.57 16.49 6.80
CA CYS A 123 -30.21 15.45 6.01
C CYS A 123 -30.69 15.97 4.64
N ILE A 124 -30.07 17.03 4.11
CA ILE A 124 -30.50 17.73 2.90
C ILE A 124 -30.17 16.89 1.67
N THR A 125 -31.20 16.39 0.97
CA THR A 125 -31.04 15.59 -0.26
C THR A 125 -31.01 16.44 -1.55
N SER A 126 -31.60 17.63 -1.51
CA SER A 126 -31.68 18.55 -2.66
C SER A 126 -31.96 19.99 -2.25
N LEU A 127 -31.49 20.95 -3.06
CA LEU A 127 -31.72 22.38 -2.88
C LEU A 127 -32.47 22.98 -4.09
N LYS A 128 -33.50 23.78 -3.82
CA LYS A 128 -34.36 24.36 -4.85
C LYS A 128 -33.66 25.54 -5.56
N PRO A 129 -33.75 25.70 -6.90
CA PRO A 129 -33.13 26.83 -7.60
C PRO A 129 -33.62 28.21 -7.12
N GLY A 130 -32.66 29.11 -6.85
CA GLY A 130 -32.91 30.45 -6.31
C GLY A 130 -33.21 30.52 -4.81
N ILE A 131 -32.95 29.46 -4.04
CA ILE A 131 -33.13 29.45 -2.57
C ILE A 131 -32.22 30.47 -1.84
N PHE A 132 -31.14 30.89 -2.49
CA PHE A 132 -30.17 31.88 -2.00
C PHE A 132 -30.31 33.25 -2.69
N ARG A 133 -31.43 33.52 -3.40
CA ARG A 133 -31.60 34.68 -4.31
C ARG A 133 -31.24 36.02 -3.68
N ASP A 134 -31.62 36.23 -2.43
CA ASP A 134 -31.53 37.52 -1.74
C ASP A 134 -30.23 37.68 -0.94
N LEU A 135 -29.41 36.63 -0.87
CA LEU A 135 -28.21 36.53 -0.02
C LEU A 135 -27.01 37.25 -0.62
N HIS A 136 -27.21 38.49 -1.07
CA HIS A 136 -26.25 39.26 -1.85
C HIS A 136 -24.91 39.53 -1.15
N LYS A 137 -24.92 39.57 0.19
CA LYS A 137 -23.72 39.78 1.04
C LYS A 137 -23.10 38.50 1.59
N LEU A 138 -23.65 37.32 1.25
CA LEU A 138 -23.14 36.04 1.75
C LEU A 138 -21.72 35.81 1.22
N LYS A 139 -20.79 35.57 2.13
CA LYS A 139 -19.36 35.30 1.86
C LYS A 139 -19.02 33.82 2.04
N TRP A 140 -19.63 33.17 3.03
CA TRP A 140 -19.40 31.75 3.38
C TRP A 140 -20.71 30.97 3.28
N LEU A 141 -20.71 29.89 2.49
CA LEU A 141 -21.81 28.93 2.38
C LEU A 141 -21.26 27.52 2.60
N ILE A 142 -21.66 26.91 3.71
CA ILE A 142 -21.15 25.61 4.17
C ILE A 142 -22.28 24.58 4.14
N LEU A 143 -22.14 23.56 3.31
CA LEU A 143 -23.15 22.51 3.02
C LEU A 143 -22.58 21.09 3.19
N ASP A 144 -21.47 20.96 3.91
CA ASP A 144 -20.73 19.70 4.09
C ASP A 144 -21.57 18.61 4.77
N ASP A 145 -21.22 17.34 4.55
CA ASP A 145 -21.85 16.18 5.20
C ASP A 145 -23.39 16.21 5.09
N ASN A 146 -23.87 16.33 3.86
CA ASN A 146 -25.28 16.28 3.48
C ASN A 146 -25.46 15.37 2.25
N PRO A 147 -26.56 14.59 2.14
CA PRO A 147 -26.79 13.70 1.01
C PRO A 147 -27.24 14.41 -0.30
N ILE A 148 -26.66 15.57 -0.64
CA ILE A 148 -27.06 16.34 -1.84
C ILE A 148 -26.55 15.62 -3.09
N VAL A 149 -27.47 15.13 -3.92
CA VAL A 149 -27.11 14.34 -5.12
C VAL A 149 -26.83 15.21 -6.35
N LYS A 150 -27.46 16.40 -6.44
CA LYS A 150 -27.39 17.29 -7.62
C LYS A 150 -27.51 18.77 -7.23
N ILE A 151 -26.68 19.59 -7.88
CA ILE A 151 -26.78 21.06 -7.88
C ILE A 151 -27.02 21.57 -9.31
N SER A 152 -27.43 22.83 -9.45
CA SER A 152 -27.62 23.47 -10.76
C SER A 152 -27.06 24.90 -10.74
N GLN A 153 -26.68 25.45 -11.90
CA GLN A 153 -26.16 26.81 -12.00
C GLN A 153 -27.11 27.87 -11.40
N LYS A 154 -28.44 27.62 -11.49
CA LYS A 154 -29.50 28.48 -10.94
C LYS A 154 -29.70 28.33 -9.42
N LEU A 155 -28.97 27.45 -8.75
CA LEU A 155 -28.95 27.36 -7.28
C LEU A 155 -28.31 28.61 -6.66
N PHE A 156 -27.15 28.99 -7.20
CA PHE A 156 -26.29 30.06 -6.69
C PHE A 156 -26.69 31.47 -7.13
N THR A 157 -27.80 31.62 -7.87
CA THR A 157 -28.34 32.92 -8.27
C THR A 157 -28.50 33.82 -7.05
N GLY A 158 -27.90 35.02 -7.09
CA GLY A 158 -27.95 36.00 -6.01
C GLY A 158 -26.65 36.17 -5.21
N LEU A 159 -25.76 35.17 -5.23
CA LEU A 159 -24.56 35.05 -4.39
C LEU A 159 -23.37 35.89 -4.87
N LYS A 160 -23.60 37.20 -5.08
CA LYS A 160 -22.64 38.15 -5.66
C LYS A 160 -21.35 38.33 -4.85
N SER A 161 -21.41 38.15 -3.52
CA SER A 161 -20.26 38.30 -2.61
C SER A 161 -19.67 36.98 -2.10
N LEU A 162 -20.07 35.83 -2.65
CA LEU A 162 -19.60 34.55 -2.13
C LEU A 162 -18.12 34.36 -2.44
N PHE A 163 -17.36 34.03 -1.39
CA PHE A 163 -15.90 33.90 -1.38
C PHE A 163 -15.49 32.45 -1.10
N PHE A 164 -16.22 31.76 -0.22
CA PHE A 164 -15.98 30.39 0.20
C PHE A 164 -17.27 29.55 0.03
N LEU A 165 -17.18 28.49 -0.77
CA LEU A 165 -18.22 27.47 -0.94
C LEU A 165 -17.63 26.10 -0.58
N SER A 166 -18.28 25.39 0.33
CA SER A 166 -17.91 24.03 0.73
C SER A 166 -19.11 23.09 0.65
N MET A 167 -18.91 21.96 -0.02
CA MET A 167 -19.88 20.87 -0.19
C MET A 167 -19.17 19.51 -0.02
N ILE A 168 -18.31 19.39 0.99
CA ILE A 168 -17.52 18.19 1.33
C ILE A 168 -18.46 17.03 1.72
N ASN A 169 -18.08 15.79 1.46
CA ASN A 169 -18.83 14.58 1.83
C ASN A 169 -20.31 14.61 1.39
N ASN A 170 -20.57 15.18 0.22
CA ASN A 170 -21.89 15.18 -0.42
C ASN A 170 -21.99 14.06 -1.47
N SER A 171 -23.17 13.86 -2.06
CA SER A 171 -23.42 12.79 -3.05
C SER A 171 -23.38 13.29 -4.51
N LEU A 172 -22.66 14.37 -4.80
CA LEU A 172 -22.69 15.04 -6.11
C LEU A 172 -22.06 14.15 -7.20
N VAL A 173 -22.85 13.83 -8.24
CA VAL A 173 -22.39 12.98 -9.37
C VAL A 173 -21.79 13.81 -10.51
N THR A 174 -22.18 15.07 -10.66
CA THR A 174 -21.69 16.00 -11.67
C THR A 174 -21.72 17.45 -11.18
N LEU A 175 -20.80 18.28 -11.68
CA LEU A 175 -20.82 19.73 -11.51
C LEU A 175 -21.47 20.42 -12.72
N PRO A 176 -22.28 21.47 -12.53
CA PRO A 176 -22.92 22.21 -13.63
C PRO A 176 -21.89 23.00 -14.44
N GLY A 177 -22.15 23.14 -15.74
CA GLY A 177 -21.41 24.07 -16.60
C GLY A 177 -21.54 25.51 -16.11
N LYS A 178 -20.45 26.27 -16.22
CA LYS A 178 -20.34 27.70 -15.84
C LYS A 178 -20.78 27.98 -14.40
N ILE A 179 -20.30 27.20 -13.43
CA ILE A 179 -20.74 27.31 -12.03
C ILE A 179 -20.54 28.72 -11.44
N CYS A 180 -19.48 29.42 -11.84
CA CYS A 180 -19.09 30.73 -11.31
C CYS A 180 -19.87 31.94 -11.86
N THR A 181 -20.69 31.82 -12.92
CA THR A 181 -21.43 32.95 -13.52
C THR A 181 -22.38 33.67 -12.54
N GLN A 182 -22.76 33.03 -11.42
CA GLN A 182 -23.58 33.63 -10.37
C GLN A 182 -22.79 34.03 -9.12
N MET A 183 -21.50 33.69 -9.05
CA MET A 183 -20.59 33.86 -7.91
C MET A 183 -19.25 34.47 -8.38
N PRO A 184 -19.23 35.72 -8.88
CA PRO A 184 -18.07 36.29 -9.58
C PRO A 184 -16.85 36.57 -8.67
N LEU A 185 -17.02 36.50 -7.35
CA LEU A 185 -15.97 36.71 -6.34
C LEU A 185 -15.53 35.40 -5.64
N ILE A 186 -15.95 34.24 -6.16
CA ILE A 186 -15.63 32.94 -5.57
C ILE A 186 -14.12 32.68 -5.59
N ASN A 187 -13.56 32.35 -4.43
CA ASN A 187 -12.13 32.26 -4.21
C ASN A 187 -11.69 30.85 -3.77
N TRP A 188 -12.51 30.20 -2.95
CA TRP A 188 -12.37 28.79 -2.56
C TRP A 188 -13.63 28.01 -2.97
N MET A 189 -13.44 26.86 -3.63
CA MET A 189 -14.48 25.87 -3.85
C MET A 189 -13.99 24.49 -3.39
N ASP A 190 -14.73 23.88 -2.46
CA ASP A 190 -14.46 22.54 -1.95
C ASP A 190 -15.59 21.55 -2.29
N PHE A 191 -15.19 20.43 -2.88
CA PHE A 191 -16.04 19.31 -3.26
C PHE A 191 -15.39 17.96 -2.88
N GLU A 192 -14.54 17.91 -1.84
CA GLU A 192 -13.93 16.66 -1.36
C GLU A 192 -15.00 15.58 -1.05
N GLY A 193 -14.66 14.31 -1.26
CA GLY A 193 -15.48 13.17 -0.78
C GLY A 193 -16.80 12.96 -1.53
N ASN A 194 -16.93 13.49 -2.73
CA ASN A 194 -18.14 13.41 -3.57
C ASN A 194 -18.05 12.24 -4.58
N HIS A 195 -18.97 12.19 -5.55
CA HIS A 195 -19.04 11.12 -6.56
C HIS A 195 -18.91 11.66 -7.99
N ILE A 196 -18.20 12.78 -8.17
CA ILE A 196 -18.07 13.49 -9.44
C ILE A 196 -17.30 12.60 -10.42
N LYS A 197 -17.95 12.18 -11.52
CA LYS A 197 -17.37 11.21 -12.46
C LYS A 197 -16.52 11.81 -13.57
N ALA A 198 -16.81 13.04 -13.97
CA ALA A 198 -16.12 13.74 -15.04
C ALA A 198 -16.30 15.26 -14.90
N LEU A 199 -15.34 16.02 -15.41
CA LEU A 199 -15.42 17.46 -15.58
C LEU A 199 -15.78 17.79 -17.05
N THR A 200 -16.20 19.03 -17.30
CA THR A 200 -16.37 19.57 -18.66
C THR A 200 -15.44 20.76 -18.88
N ASN A 201 -15.06 21.02 -20.13
CA ASN A 201 -14.31 22.23 -20.50
C ASN A 201 -15.06 23.55 -20.15
N ALA A 202 -16.37 23.48 -19.90
CA ALA A 202 -17.21 24.60 -19.48
C ALA A 202 -17.46 24.67 -17.96
N THR A 203 -17.07 23.67 -17.16
CA THR A 203 -17.40 23.61 -15.72
C THR A 203 -16.87 24.83 -14.96
N PHE A 204 -15.59 25.14 -15.14
CA PHE A 204 -14.90 26.24 -14.46
C PHE A 204 -14.70 27.50 -15.32
N LEU A 205 -15.49 27.64 -16.39
CA LEU A 205 -15.51 28.87 -17.18
C LEU A 205 -15.96 30.06 -16.32
N GLU A 206 -15.38 31.24 -16.54
CA GLU A 206 -15.66 32.49 -15.82
C GLU A 206 -15.24 32.51 -14.32
N CYS A 207 -14.62 31.44 -13.81
CA CYS A 207 -14.10 31.33 -12.44
C CYS A 207 -12.78 32.13 -12.20
N ASN A 208 -12.74 33.39 -12.63
CA ASN A 208 -11.51 34.19 -12.74
C ASN A 208 -10.85 34.57 -11.39
N ALA A 209 -11.59 34.50 -10.28
CA ALA A 209 -11.13 34.90 -8.93
C ALA A 209 -10.72 33.70 -8.03
N LEU A 210 -10.82 32.48 -8.56
CA LEU A 210 -10.60 31.24 -7.80
C LEU A 210 -9.10 31.04 -7.53
N THR A 211 -8.72 30.90 -6.26
CA THR A 211 -7.35 30.57 -5.83
C THR A 211 -7.22 29.15 -5.27
N VAL A 212 -8.30 28.55 -4.77
CA VAL A 212 -8.31 27.16 -4.24
C VAL A 212 -9.43 26.35 -4.87
N LEU A 213 -9.09 25.17 -5.40
CA LEU A 213 -10.04 24.18 -5.92
C LEU A 213 -9.69 22.79 -5.38
N CYS A 214 -10.56 22.24 -4.53
CA CYS A 214 -10.48 20.88 -4.04
C CYS A 214 -11.54 19.99 -4.71
N LEU A 215 -11.08 18.91 -5.35
CA LEU A 215 -11.88 17.86 -6.00
C LEU A 215 -11.45 16.46 -5.52
N ARG A 216 -10.82 16.41 -4.35
CA ARG A 216 -10.24 15.22 -3.74
C ARG A 216 -11.26 14.12 -3.47
N GLY A 217 -10.86 12.85 -3.51
CA GLY A 217 -11.72 11.75 -3.08
C GLY A 217 -13.00 11.60 -3.92
N ASN A 218 -12.91 11.82 -5.23
CA ASN A 218 -14.01 11.74 -6.18
C ASN A 218 -13.82 10.58 -7.16
N GLN A 219 -14.64 10.51 -8.22
CA GLN A 219 -14.62 9.43 -9.22
C GLN A 219 -14.19 9.94 -10.60
N ILE A 220 -13.39 11.02 -10.66
CA ILE A 220 -12.97 11.65 -11.91
C ILE A 220 -12.01 10.70 -12.63
N HIS A 221 -12.41 10.23 -13.80
CA HIS A 221 -11.58 9.39 -14.68
C HIS A 221 -10.97 10.17 -15.84
N PHE A 222 -11.61 11.26 -16.25
CA PHE A 222 -11.23 12.07 -17.40
C PHE A 222 -11.33 13.56 -17.10
N VAL A 223 -10.29 14.31 -17.47
CA VAL A 223 -10.22 15.78 -17.40
C VAL A 223 -10.08 16.30 -18.84
N PRO A 224 -11.10 16.96 -19.42
CA PRO A 224 -11.01 17.48 -20.78
C PRO A 224 -9.97 18.60 -20.93
N GLU A 225 -9.47 18.79 -22.16
CA GLU A 225 -8.70 19.98 -22.54
C GLU A 225 -9.35 21.28 -22.03
N LYS A 226 -8.50 22.25 -21.65
CA LYS A 226 -8.87 23.63 -21.30
C LYS A 226 -9.80 23.77 -20.08
N THR A 227 -10.15 22.68 -19.39
CA THR A 227 -11.00 22.68 -18.17
C THR A 227 -10.53 23.67 -17.10
N PHE A 228 -9.21 23.89 -16.96
CA PHE A 228 -8.63 24.84 -15.99
C PHE A 228 -8.18 26.18 -16.61
N SER A 229 -8.38 26.42 -17.91
CA SER A 229 -7.83 27.60 -18.64
C SER A 229 -8.34 28.98 -18.15
N SER A 230 -9.47 29.01 -17.45
CA SER A 230 -10.01 30.22 -16.82
C SER A 230 -9.43 30.49 -15.42
N LEU A 231 -8.79 29.50 -14.78
CA LEU A 231 -8.35 29.54 -13.39
C LEU A 231 -6.98 30.24 -13.23
N LYS A 232 -6.86 31.44 -13.83
CA LYS A 232 -5.57 32.15 -14.00
C LYS A 232 -4.92 32.63 -12.71
N HIS A 233 -5.64 32.62 -11.58
CA HIS A 233 -5.13 32.97 -10.25
C HIS A 233 -5.08 31.77 -9.29
N LEU A 234 -5.26 30.53 -9.80
CA LEU A 234 -5.26 29.33 -8.96
C LEU A 234 -3.89 29.16 -8.30
N GLY A 235 -3.88 29.11 -6.96
CA GLY A 235 -2.73 28.82 -6.12
C GLY A 235 -2.70 27.37 -5.65
N GLU A 236 -3.85 26.70 -5.53
CA GLU A 236 -3.97 25.33 -5.04
C GLU A 236 -5.01 24.53 -5.82
N LEU A 237 -4.58 23.36 -6.31
CA LEU A 237 -5.41 22.40 -7.04
C LEU A 237 -5.19 21.00 -6.47
N ASP A 238 -6.23 20.43 -5.86
CA ASP A 238 -6.23 19.04 -5.38
C ASP A 238 -7.17 18.17 -6.22
N LEU A 239 -6.58 17.22 -6.96
CA LEU A 239 -7.25 16.17 -7.73
C LEU A 239 -6.93 14.78 -7.16
N SER A 240 -6.37 14.69 -5.95
CA SER A 240 -5.91 13.43 -5.36
C SER A 240 -7.07 12.47 -5.04
N LYS A 241 -6.77 11.18 -4.90
CA LYS A 241 -7.75 10.12 -4.61
C LYS A 241 -8.90 10.12 -5.61
N ASN A 242 -8.57 10.20 -6.90
CA ASN A 242 -9.49 10.05 -8.02
C ASN A 242 -9.07 8.82 -8.84
N ILE A 243 -9.69 8.62 -10.01
CA ILE A 243 -9.39 7.49 -10.91
C ILE A 243 -8.90 7.97 -12.28
N ILE A 244 -8.20 9.12 -12.30
CA ILE A 244 -7.68 9.72 -13.53
C ILE A 244 -6.61 8.78 -14.11
N THR A 245 -6.79 8.37 -15.35
CA THR A 245 -5.84 7.50 -16.07
C THR A 245 -4.87 8.29 -16.94
N GLU A 246 -5.29 9.44 -17.46
CA GLU A 246 -4.52 10.27 -18.39
C GLU A 246 -4.85 11.75 -18.17
N LEU A 247 -3.85 12.61 -18.37
CA LEU A 247 -3.99 14.07 -18.32
C LEU A 247 -3.66 14.65 -19.70
N PRO A 248 -4.51 15.50 -20.30
CA PRO A 248 -4.19 16.12 -21.58
C PRO A 248 -2.86 16.88 -21.53
N HIS A 249 -2.13 16.86 -22.65
CA HIS A 249 -0.94 17.67 -22.82
C HIS A 249 -1.28 19.15 -22.60
N TYR A 250 -0.43 19.88 -21.88
CA TYR A 250 -0.62 21.30 -21.52
C TYR A 250 -1.85 21.62 -20.63
N ILE A 251 -2.52 20.66 -19.98
CA ILE A 251 -3.74 20.93 -19.17
C ILE A 251 -3.54 21.98 -18.06
N PHE A 252 -2.30 22.17 -17.58
CA PHE A 252 -1.94 23.15 -16.54
C PHE A 252 -1.36 24.48 -17.07
N LYS A 253 -1.24 24.67 -18.40
CA LYS A 253 -0.46 25.75 -19.05
C LYS A 253 -0.82 27.19 -18.66
N ASP A 254 -2.08 27.42 -18.29
CA ASP A 254 -2.58 28.74 -17.86
C ASP A 254 -2.41 29.02 -16.35
N LEU A 255 -2.04 28.00 -15.55
CA LEU A 255 -2.01 28.04 -14.08
C LEU A 255 -0.70 28.62 -13.53
N LYS A 256 -0.29 29.78 -14.03
CA LYS A 256 1.05 30.38 -13.80
C LYS A 256 1.35 30.74 -12.33
N TYR A 257 0.32 30.86 -11.50
CA TYR A 257 0.43 31.20 -10.08
C TYR A 257 0.26 29.99 -9.14
N LEU A 258 0.16 28.77 -9.68
CA LEU A 258 -0.06 27.56 -8.89
C LEU A 258 1.12 27.28 -7.97
N GLN A 259 0.85 27.18 -6.67
CA GLN A 259 1.81 26.94 -5.59
C GLN A 259 1.73 25.51 -5.08
N LYS A 260 0.53 24.89 -5.09
CA LYS A 260 0.35 23.47 -4.77
C LYS A 260 -0.44 22.76 -5.87
N LEU A 261 0.07 21.61 -6.30
CA LEU A 261 -0.61 20.68 -7.19
C LEU A 261 -0.60 19.30 -6.54
N ASN A 262 -1.78 18.73 -6.31
CA ASN A 262 -1.91 17.36 -5.85
C ASN A 262 -2.59 16.47 -6.89
N LEU A 263 -1.90 15.40 -7.30
CA LEU A 263 -2.37 14.36 -8.21
C LEU A 263 -2.32 12.96 -7.57
N SER A 264 -1.91 12.82 -6.30
CA SER A 264 -1.64 11.53 -5.68
C SER A 264 -2.85 10.60 -5.60
N PHE A 265 -2.58 9.30 -5.45
CA PHE A 265 -3.62 8.26 -5.45
C PHE A 265 -4.55 8.33 -6.69
N ASN A 266 -3.95 8.58 -7.86
CA ASN A 266 -4.57 8.41 -9.19
C ASN A 266 -3.82 7.32 -9.98
N SER A 267 -4.49 6.75 -10.97
CA SER A 267 -3.99 5.65 -11.81
C SER A 267 -3.37 6.13 -13.13
N LEU A 268 -2.58 7.21 -13.09
CA LEU A 268 -2.00 7.81 -14.30
C LEU A 268 -1.06 6.82 -15.00
N SER A 269 -1.28 6.58 -16.30
CA SER A 269 -0.46 5.69 -17.13
C SER A 269 0.83 6.34 -17.62
N HIS A 270 0.81 7.66 -17.84
CA HIS A 270 1.93 8.44 -18.36
C HIS A 270 1.87 9.91 -17.96
N LEU A 271 3.00 10.59 -18.08
CA LEU A 271 3.15 12.05 -17.99
C LEU A 271 4.12 12.50 -19.09
N TYR A 272 3.82 13.61 -19.77
CA TYR A 272 4.71 14.23 -20.76
C TYR A 272 5.89 14.93 -20.07
N GLU A 273 7.08 14.97 -20.71
CA GLU A 273 8.29 15.58 -20.10
C GLU A 273 8.09 17.06 -19.74
N ASP A 274 7.26 17.79 -20.48
CA ASP A 274 6.96 19.22 -20.33
C ASP A 274 5.65 19.50 -19.56
N GLN A 275 4.98 18.47 -19.03
CA GLN A 275 3.63 18.59 -18.44
C GLN A 275 3.53 19.62 -17.30
N PHE A 276 4.64 19.89 -16.61
CA PHE A 276 4.73 20.88 -15.52
C PHE A 276 5.54 22.15 -15.88
N GLU A 277 6.05 22.30 -17.11
CA GLU A 277 6.98 23.39 -17.50
C GLU A 277 6.46 24.80 -17.15
N SER A 278 5.16 25.01 -17.33
CA SER A 278 4.48 26.28 -17.05
C SER A 278 4.38 26.67 -15.55
N LEU A 279 4.60 25.72 -14.63
CA LEU A 279 4.29 25.87 -13.19
C LEU A 279 5.45 26.46 -12.40
N GLN A 280 5.99 27.59 -12.85
CA GLN A 280 7.21 28.20 -12.32
C GLN A 280 7.10 28.68 -10.86
N GLN A 281 5.88 28.86 -10.35
CA GLN A 281 5.62 29.26 -8.95
C GLN A 281 5.43 28.07 -7.99
N LEU A 282 5.41 26.83 -8.50
CA LEU A 282 5.03 25.64 -7.73
C LEU A 282 5.98 25.40 -6.56
N GLN A 283 5.42 25.31 -5.36
CA GLN A 283 6.11 25.09 -4.09
C GLN A 283 5.93 23.66 -3.57
N SER A 284 4.80 23.02 -3.89
CA SER A 284 4.48 21.63 -3.55
C SER A 284 3.91 20.87 -4.74
N LEU A 285 4.47 19.68 -5.02
CA LEU A 285 3.98 18.76 -6.04
C LEU A 285 3.83 17.35 -5.43
N ASP A 286 2.60 16.90 -5.28
CA ASP A 286 2.28 15.57 -4.75
C ASP A 286 1.92 14.58 -5.89
N LEU A 287 2.77 13.57 -6.04
CA LEU A 287 2.67 12.43 -6.96
C LEU A 287 2.74 11.09 -6.18
N GLU A 288 2.36 11.07 -4.89
CA GLU A 288 2.34 9.86 -4.07
C GLU A 288 1.45 8.76 -4.69
N THR A 289 1.90 7.50 -4.60
CA THR A 289 1.28 6.31 -5.20
C THR A 289 1.27 6.24 -6.74
N ILE A 290 1.55 7.34 -7.47
CA ILE A 290 1.61 7.33 -8.94
C ILE A 290 2.85 6.57 -9.42
N GLU A 291 2.66 5.72 -10.44
CA GLU A 291 3.72 4.98 -11.13
C GLU A 291 4.00 5.67 -12.47
N ILE A 292 5.21 6.20 -12.66
CA ILE A 292 5.59 6.95 -13.87
C ILE A 292 6.70 6.15 -14.56
N PRO A 293 6.44 5.43 -15.66
CA PRO A 293 7.46 4.60 -16.31
C PRO A 293 8.64 5.42 -16.83
N ASN A 294 8.36 6.53 -17.52
CA ASN A 294 9.35 7.38 -18.17
C ASN A 294 9.69 8.62 -17.32
N ILE A 295 9.93 8.43 -16.01
CA ILE A 295 10.28 9.54 -15.11
C ILE A 295 11.73 10.02 -15.35
N ASN A 296 11.92 11.34 -15.45
CA ASN A 296 13.19 11.96 -15.84
C ASN A 296 13.40 13.26 -15.04
N ALA A 297 14.63 13.57 -14.64
CA ALA A 297 14.99 14.83 -13.98
C ALA A 297 14.58 16.08 -14.78
N ARG A 298 14.56 15.98 -16.12
CA ARG A 298 14.09 17.08 -17.00
C ARG A 298 12.67 17.53 -16.69
N MET A 299 11.79 16.62 -16.28
CA MET A 299 10.38 16.90 -15.93
C MET A 299 10.24 17.88 -14.75
N PHE A 300 11.27 17.98 -13.89
CA PHE A 300 11.25 18.77 -12.67
C PHE A 300 12.24 19.93 -12.67
N GLN A 301 13.21 19.97 -13.61
CA GLN A 301 14.15 21.08 -13.78
C GLN A 301 13.51 22.48 -13.97
N PRO A 302 12.32 22.65 -14.58
CA PRO A 302 11.63 23.94 -14.64
C PRO A 302 11.13 24.47 -13.28
N LEU A 303 10.89 23.58 -12.32
CA LEU A 303 10.16 23.87 -11.07
C LEU A 303 11.05 24.51 -9.98
N ARG A 304 11.74 25.60 -10.32
CA ARG A 304 12.79 26.22 -9.49
C ARG A 304 12.35 26.68 -8.09
N ASN A 305 11.05 26.83 -7.85
CA ASN A 305 10.49 27.22 -6.55
C ASN A 305 10.04 26.02 -5.69
N LEU A 306 10.23 24.78 -6.18
CA LEU A 306 9.70 23.57 -5.57
C LEU A 306 10.42 23.26 -4.26
N SER A 307 9.65 23.19 -3.18
CA SER A 307 10.14 23.07 -1.80
C SER A 307 9.79 21.72 -1.16
N HIS A 308 8.62 21.19 -1.53
CA HIS A 308 8.08 19.90 -1.11
C HIS A 308 7.74 19.05 -2.34
N MET A 309 8.09 17.77 -2.32
CA MET A 309 7.77 16.84 -3.40
C MET A 309 7.48 15.44 -2.86
N TYR A 310 6.44 14.78 -3.35
CA TYR A 310 6.00 13.49 -2.83
C TYR A 310 5.97 12.48 -3.97
N PHE A 311 6.63 11.34 -3.79
CA PHE A 311 6.75 10.28 -4.80
C PHE A 311 6.35 8.92 -4.23
N LYS A 312 6.04 7.98 -5.14
CA LYS A 312 5.87 6.56 -4.79
C LYS A 312 7.15 5.86 -4.33
N LYS A 313 8.32 6.17 -4.92
CA LYS A 313 9.59 5.44 -4.69
C LYS A 313 10.71 6.38 -4.27
N PHE A 314 11.43 6.02 -3.19
CA PHE A 314 12.56 6.77 -2.63
C PHE A 314 13.56 7.27 -3.69
N ARG A 315 13.93 6.40 -4.65
CA ARG A 315 14.92 6.72 -5.69
C ARG A 315 14.54 7.94 -6.54
N TYR A 316 13.25 8.23 -6.72
CA TYR A 316 12.79 9.33 -7.58
C TYR A 316 13.17 10.71 -7.03
N CYS A 317 13.40 10.84 -5.72
CA CYS A 317 13.88 12.08 -5.12
C CYS A 317 15.27 12.53 -5.62
N SER A 318 16.09 11.63 -6.20
CA SER A 318 17.36 12.04 -6.83
C SER A 318 17.18 12.74 -8.19
N TYR A 319 15.99 12.68 -8.79
CA TYR A 319 15.68 13.46 -10.00
C TYR A 319 15.39 14.94 -9.69
N ALA A 320 15.15 15.29 -8.43
CA ALA A 320 14.74 16.61 -7.97
C ALA A 320 15.66 17.19 -6.88
N LEU A 321 16.98 17.07 -7.06
CA LEU A 321 18.01 17.46 -6.06
C LEU A 321 17.96 18.90 -5.53
N HIS A 322 17.21 19.80 -6.19
CA HIS A 322 17.01 21.19 -5.75
C HIS A 322 15.90 21.34 -4.70
N VAL A 323 15.04 20.33 -4.54
CA VAL A 323 13.91 20.32 -3.60
C VAL A 323 14.42 20.11 -2.16
N ARG A 324 13.84 20.83 -1.20
CA ARG A 324 14.26 20.79 0.21
C ARG A 324 13.77 19.54 0.93
N ILE A 325 12.49 19.20 0.74
CA ILE A 325 11.80 18.07 1.39
C ILE A 325 11.24 17.18 0.29
N CYS A 326 11.67 15.92 0.24
CA CYS A 326 11.11 14.94 -0.69
C CYS A 326 10.77 13.64 0.06
N THR A 327 9.68 12.97 -0.31
CA THR A 327 9.21 11.74 0.34
C THR A 327 9.07 10.57 -0.65
N PRO A 328 9.19 9.30 -0.20
CA PRO A 328 9.47 8.85 1.16
C PRO A 328 10.91 9.14 1.63
N LEU A 329 11.14 9.25 2.94
CA LEU A 329 12.45 9.56 3.52
C LEU A 329 13.44 8.37 3.55
N THR A 330 12.95 7.16 3.27
CA THR A 330 13.66 5.89 3.40
C THR A 330 12.97 4.82 2.54
N ASP A 331 13.71 3.81 2.09
CA ASP A 331 13.18 2.55 1.52
C ASP A 331 13.05 1.43 2.58
N GLY A 332 13.20 1.77 3.86
CA GLY A 332 13.24 0.86 5.01
C GLY A 332 14.66 0.45 5.43
N ILE A 333 15.67 0.67 4.58
CA ILE A 333 17.08 0.30 4.85
C ILE A 333 18.01 1.51 4.67
N SER A 334 17.87 2.20 3.54
CA SER A 334 18.57 3.43 3.16
C SER A 334 17.82 4.68 3.65
N SER A 335 18.51 5.82 3.72
CA SER A 335 17.94 7.15 4.01
C SER A 335 18.43 8.18 3.00
N PHE A 336 17.93 9.41 3.06
CA PHE A 336 18.42 10.52 2.24
C PHE A 336 19.92 10.79 2.36
N GLU A 337 20.51 10.55 3.52
CA GLU A 337 21.91 10.85 3.79
C GLU A 337 22.79 9.60 3.59
N ASP A 338 22.28 8.40 3.88
CA ASP A 338 23.08 7.20 4.06
C ASP A 338 22.51 5.94 3.38
N LEU A 339 23.38 5.10 2.83
CA LEU A 339 23.01 3.81 2.22
C LEU A 339 22.45 2.82 3.25
N LEU A 340 23.00 2.78 4.47
CA LEU A 340 22.40 2.09 5.62
C LEU A 340 22.06 3.12 6.70
N ALA A 341 20.77 3.41 6.87
CA ALA A 341 20.28 4.43 7.79
C ALA A 341 20.55 4.10 9.27
N ASN A 342 20.65 2.81 9.63
CA ASN A 342 20.75 2.36 11.00
C ASN A 342 22.20 2.02 11.39
N ASN A 343 22.77 2.76 12.36
CA ASN A 343 24.09 2.51 12.91
C ASN A 343 24.27 1.09 13.48
N VAL A 344 23.22 0.49 14.05
CA VAL A 344 23.26 -0.90 14.53
C VAL A 344 23.46 -1.87 13.37
N LEU A 345 22.76 -1.66 12.24
CA LEU A 345 22.90 -2.48 11.04
C LEU A 345 24.30 -2.37 10.43
N ARG A 346 24.93 -1.19 10.45
CA ARG A 346 26.32 -1.00 10.02
C ARG A 346 27.31 -1.84 10.84
N VAL A 347 27.19 -1.81 12.17
CA VAL A 347 28.06 -2.60 13.06
C VAL A 347 27.89 -4.09 12.81
N PHE A 348 26.65 -4.57 12.71
CA PHE A 348 26.38 -5.97 12.38
C PHE A 348 26.88 -6.37 10.99
N LEU A 349 26.77 -5.51 9.97
CA LEU A 349 27.31 -5.79 8.64
C LEU A 349 28.81 -6.06 8.69
N TRP A 350 29.61 -5.19 9.30
CA TRP A 350 31.06 -5.38 9.36
C TRP A 350 31.46 -6.61 10.19
N VAL A 351 30.78 -6.85 11.32
CA VAL A 351 31.00 -8.05 12.14
C VAL A 351 30.67 -9.33 11.37
N ILE A 352 29.53 -9.39 10.68
CA ILE A 352 29.10 -10.56 9.90
C ILE A 352 30.00 -10.75 8.67
N ALA A 353 30.38 -9.69 7.95
CA ALA A 353 31.30 -9.77 6.82
C ALA A 353 32.66 -10.37 7.22
N CYS A 354 33.23 -9.90 8.34
CA CYS A 354 34.48 -10.45 8.86
C CYS A 354 34.34 -11.91 9.31
N ILE A 355 33.28 -12.26 10.07
CA ILE A 355 33.08 -13.64 10.56
C ILE A 355 32.84 -14.61 9.39
N THR A 356 32.00 -14.25 8.42
CA THR A 356 31.69 -15.09 7.26
C THR A 356 32.90 -15.28 6.33
N CYS A 357 33.68 -14.23 6.07
CA CYS A 357 34.86 -14.33 5.21
C CYS A 357 36.02 -15.08 5.91
N PHE A 358 36.47 -14.62 7.08
CA PHE A 358 37.62 -15.21 7.76
C PHE A 358 37.31 -16.59 8.35
N GLY A 359 36.09 -16.82 8.85
CA GLY A 359 35.67 -18.12 9.41
C GLY A 359 35.67 -19.22 8.35
N ASN A 360 35.10 -18.96 7.17
CA ASN A 360 35.09 -19.93 6.07
C ASN A 360 36.48 -20.13 5.46
N LEU A 361 37.28 -19.06 5.30
CA LEU A 361 38.67 -19.18 4.86
C LEU A 361 39.51 -20.04 5.83
N PHE A 362 39.34 -19.84 7.15
CA PHE A 362 39.97 -20.66 8.18
C PHE A 362 39.54 -22.14 8.06
N VAL A 363 38.24 -22.43 7.89
CA VAL A 363 37.76 -23.82 7.71
C VAL A 363 38.34 -24.45 6.44
N ILE A 364 38.40 -23.71 5.31
CA ILE A 364 39.02 -24.18 4.07
C ILE A 364 40.51 -24.52 4.28
N GLY A 365 41.27 -23.66 4.95
CA GLY A 365 42.68 -23.87 5.28
C GLY A 365 42.88 -25.08 6.22
N MET A 366 42.18 -25.10 7.35
CA MET A 366 42.22 -26.16 8.36
C MET A 366 41.87 -27.54 7.75
N ARG A 367 40.82 -27.61 6.92
CA ARG A 367 40.44 -28.81 6.15
C ARG A 367 41.36 -29.13 4.96
N SER A 368 42.37 -28.30 4.68
CA SER A 368 43.38 -28.54 3.63
C SER A 368 44.70 -29.07 4.19
N PHE A 369 45.09 -28.65 5.40
CA PHE A 369 46.29 -29.18 6.06
C PHE A 369 46.04 -30.48 6.85
N ILE A 370 44.86 -30.65 7.45
CA ILE A 370 44.55 -31.87 8.21
C ILE A 370 44.22 -33.04 7.27
N ARG A 371 44.90 -34.17 7.46
CA ARG A 371 44.75 -35.40 6.66
C ARG A 371 43.41 -36.09 6.95
N ALA A 372 42.36 -35.64 6.28
CA ALA A 372 41.01 -36.17 6.46
C ALA A 372 40.84 -37.63 5.98
N GLU A 373 40.16 -38.44 6.80
CA GLU A 373 39.80 -39.84 6.49
C GLU A 373 38.85 -39.91 5.29
N ASN A 374 37.76 -39.13 5.31
CA ASN A 374 36.81 -39.04 4.20
C ASN A 374 37.09 -37.82 3.32
N LYS A 375 37.66 -38.07 2.14
CA LYS A 375 38.00 -37.04 1.15
C LYS A 375 36.78 -36.46 0.41
N THR A 376 35.67 -37.18 0.20
CA THR A 376 34.50 -36.62 -0.52
C THR A 376 33.78 -35.59 0.34
N HIS A 377 33.42 -35.98 1.57
CA HIS A 377 32.81 -35.11 2.58
C HIS A 377 33.63 -33.83 2.84
N THR A 378 34.96 -33.96 2.85
CA THR A 378 35.88 -32.83 3.03
C THR A 378 35.87 -31.87 1.83
N MET A 379 35.63 -32.36 0.60
CA MET A 379 35.45 -31.49 -0.57
C MET A 379 34.08 -30.80 -0.54
N SER A 380 33.00 -31.50 -0.16
CA SER A 380 31.66 -30.91 -0.03
C SER A 380 31.65 -29.73 0.96
N ILE A 381 32.30 -29.89 2.12
CA ILE A 381 32.44 -28.79 3.11
C ILE A 381 33.23 -27.61 2.52
N LYS A 382 34.32 -27.85 1.79
CA LYS A 382 35.09 -26.75 1.16
C LYS A 382 34.26 -26.00 0.13
N MET A 383 33.44 -26.69 -0.67
CA MET A 383 32.56 -26.04 -1.65
C MET A 383 31.48 -25.18 -0.98
N LEU A 384 30.95 -25.60 0.17
CA LEU A 384 30.02 -24.80 0.97
C LEU A 384 30.71 -23.54 1.50
N CYS A 385 31.88 -23.68 2.15
CA CYS A 385 32.66 -22.53 2.62
C CYS A 385 33.07 -21.58 1.48
N CYS A 386 33.33 -22.09 0.26
CA CYS A 386 33.59 -21.24 -0.91
C CYS A 386 32.35 -20.43 -1.33
N ALA A 387 31.14 -21.01 -1.24
CA ALA A 387 29.90 -20.30 -1.52
C ALA A 387 29.60 -19.25 -0.45
N ASP A 388 29.74 -19.60 0.83
CA ASP A 388 29.54 -18.67 1.97
C ASP A 388 30.56 -17.52 1.98
N CYS A 389 31.78 -17.75 1.50
CA CYS A 389 32.77 -16.68 1.29
C CYS A 389 32.27 -15.60 0.31
N LEU A 390 31.44 -15.93 -0.68
CA LEU A 390 30.90 -14.94 -1.62
C LEU A 390 29.91 -13.98 -0.93
N MET A 391 29.10 -14.46 0.01
CA MET A 391 28.26 -13.61 0.88
C MET A 391 29.12 -12.65 1.72
N GLY A 392 30.23 -13.16 2.28
CA GLY A 392 31.18 -12.33 3.03
C GLY A 392 31.81 -11.22 2.17
N VAL A 393 32.20 -11.53 0.93
CA VAL A 393 32.71 -10.55 -0.05
C VAL A 393 31.64 -9.50 -0.40
N TYR A 394 30.41 -9.93 -0.69
CA TYR A 394 29.28 -9.04 -0.96
C TYR A 394 29.03 -8.07 0.19
N LEU A 395 28.91 -8.55 1.43
CA LEU A 395 28.70 -7.71 2.61
C LEU A 395 29.86 -6.71 2.81
N PHE A 396 31.10 -7.14 2.59
CA PHE A 396 32.28 -6.26 2.68
C PHE A 396 32.22 -5.10 1.68
N PHE A 397 31.79 -5.36 0.43
CA PHE A 397 31.59 -4.31 -0.57
C PHE A 397 30.43 -3.37 -0.22
N ILE A 398 29.28 -3.87 0.25
CA ILE A 398 28.19 -3.01 0.74
C ILE A 398 28.69 -2.11 1.89
N GLY A 399 29.53 -2.61 2.79
CA GLY A 399 30.20 -1.82 3.83
C GLY A 399 31.09 -0.70 3.28
N ILE A 400 31.88 -0.99 2.23
CA ILE A 400 32.69 0.02 1.53
C ILE A 400 31.78 1.10 0.91
N PHE A 401 30.67 0.73 0.29
CA PHE A 401 29.77 1.69 -0.38
C PHE A 401 28.92 2.51 0.61
N ASP A 402 28.52 1.97 1.78
CA ASP A 402 27.94 2.78 2.87
C ASP A 402 28.94 3.83 3.39
N VAL A 403 30.21 3.48 3.57
CA VAL A 403 31.26 4.44 3.96
C VAL A 403 31.50 5.47 2.85
N LYS A 404 31.46 5.07 1.58
CA LYS A 404 31.72 5.96 0.42
C LYS A 404 30.63 7.01 0.19
N TYR A 405 29.37 6.67 0.45
CA TYR A 405 28.21 7.56 0.15
C TYR A 405 27.61 8.24 1.39
N ARG A 406 28.21 8.05 2.57
CA ARG A 406 27.76 8.60 3.86
C ARG A 406 27.55 10.12 3.81
N GLY A 407 26.41 10.60 4.31
CA GLY A 407 26.00 12.00 4.33
C GLY A 407 25.48 12.57 3.00
N GLU A 408 25.71 11.91 1.85
CA GLU A 408 25.30 12.39 0.52
C GLU A 408 24.51 11.36 -0.32
N TYR A 409 24.03 10.25 0.25
CA TYR A 409 23.51 9.11 -0.53
C TYR A 409 22.42 9.50 -1.55
N LYS A 410 21.51 10.45 -1.25
CA LYS A 410 20.51 10.98 -2.20
C LYS A 410 21.05 11.42 -3.57
N LYS A 411 22.29 11.90 -3.62
CA LYS A 411 22.99 12.37 -4.83
C LYS A 411 23.55 11.22 -5.68
N TYR A 412 23.76 10.06 -5.05
CA TYR A 412 24.37 8.88 -5.63
C TYR A 412 23.43 7.68 -5.74
N ALA A 413 22.24 7.70 -5.13
CA ALA A 413 21.33 6.56 -5.01
C ALA A 413 20.99 5.91 -6.37
N VAL A 414 20.43 6.67 -7.32
CA VAL A 414 20.14 6.15 -8.67
C VAL A 414 21.42 5.73 -9.40
N LEU A 415 22.49 6.54 -9.35
CA LEU A 415 23.77 6.20 -9.98
C LEU A 415 24.37 4.90 -9.43
N TRP A 416 24.20 4.61 -8.15
CA TRP A 416 24.62 3.38 -7.50
C TRP A 416 23.74 2.20 -7.91
N MET A 417 22.42 2.36 -7.80
CA MET A 417 21.42 1.32 -8.08
C MET A 417 21.36 0.93 -9.57
N GLU A 418 21.76 1.80 -10.48
CA GLU A 418 21.89 1.51 -11.92
C GLU A 418 23.32 1.11 -12.33
N SER A 419 24.27 1.07 -11.40
CA SER A 419 25.67 0.73 -11.70
C SER A 419 25.94 -0.77 -11.73
N LEU A 420 26.77 -1.18 -12.70
CA LEU A 420 27.27 -2.55 -12.83
C LEU A 420 27.85 -3.15 -11.52
N PRO A 421 28.60 -2.42 -10.67
CA PRO A 421 28.98 -2.91 -9.34
C PRO A 421 27.81 -3.36 -8.46
N CYS A 422 26.69 -2.62 -8.44
CA CYS A 422 25.49 -3.01 -7.69
C CYS A 422 24.89 -4.30 -8.26
N HIS A 423 24.79 -4.42 -9.59
CA HIS A 423 24.30 -5.64 -10.23
C HIS A 423 25.20 -6.87 -9.97
N ILE A 424 26.53 -6.68 -9.97
CA ILE A 424 27.50 -7.74 -9.62
C ILE A 424 27.40 -8.12 -8.15
N MET A 425 27.11 -7.17 -7.24
CA MET A 425 26.86 -7.48 -5.83
C MET A 425 25.59 -8.32 -5.64
N GLY A 426 24.49 -7.96 -6.31
CA GLY A 426 23.26 -8.75 -6.31
C GLY A 426 23.45 -10.16 -6.88
N PHE A 427 24.16 -10.28 -8.01
CA PHE A 427 24.54 -11.56 -8.60
C PHE A 427 25.34 -12.44 -7.63
N LEU A 428 26.37 -11.90 -6.98
CA LEU A 428 27.23 -12.65 -6.05
C LEU A 428 26.46 -13.10 -4.80
N ALA A 429 25.59 -12.25 -4.26
CA ALA A 429 24.73 -12.59 -3.13
C ALA A 429 23.73 -13.70 -3.48
N MET A 430 23.07 -13.59 -4.64
CA MET A 430 22.11 -14.59 -5.15
C MET A 430 22.79 -15.94 -5.42
N LEU A 431 23.95 -15.91 -6.08
CA LEU A 431 24.77 -17.11 -6.32
C LEU A 431 25.18 -17.77 -5.00
N SER A 432 25.58 -16.98 -4.00
CA SER A 432 25.98 -17.46 -2.68
C SER A 432 24.83 -18.17 -1.95
N THR A 433 23.65 -17.52 -1.80
CA THR A 433 22.53 -18.11 -1.05
C THR A 433 22.07 -19.43 -1.65
N GLU A 434 21.85 -19.46 -2.97
CA GLU A 434 21.25 -20.62 -3.64
C GLU A 434 22.22 -21.80 -3.71
N VAL A 435 23.52 -21.56 -3.98
CA VAL A 435 24.54 -22.62 -3.93
C VAL A 435 24.68 -23.17 -2.52
N SER A 436 24.73 -22.32 -1.48
CA SER A 436 24.86 -22.78 -0.10
C SER A 436 23.65 -23.60 0.37
N VAL A 437 22.41 -23.20 0.04
CA VAL A 437 21.21 -23.98 0.40
C VAL A 437 21.17 -25.33 -0.34
N LEU A 438 21.51 -25.36 -1.63
CA LEU A 438 21.58 -26.63 -2.39
C LEU A 438 22.70 -27.55 -1.91
N LEU A 439 23.87 -27.00 -1.54
CA LEU A 439 24.98 -27.77 -0.96
C LEU A 439 24.64 -28.32 0.43
N LEU A 440 23.97 -27.53 1.28
CA LEU A 440 23.48 -27.99 2.58
C LEU A 440 22.47 -29.14 2.42
N THR A 441 21.54 -29.00 1.48
CA THR A 441 20.56 -30.05 1.14
C THR A 441 21.22 -31.34 0.66
N TYR A 442 22.27 -31.23 -0.17
CA TYR A 442 23.07 -32.38 -0.59
C TYR A 442 23.80 -33.05 0.59
N LEU A 443 24.44 -32.26 1.46
CA LEU A 443 25.12 -32.76 2.66
C LEU A 443 24.17 -33.48 3.61
N THR A 444 22.97 -32.95 3.89
CA THR A 444 21.98 -33.63 4.73
C THR A 444 21.48 -34.93 4.09
N LEU A 445 21.29 -34.94 2.77
CA LEU A 445 20.84 -36.13 2.04
C LEU A 445 21.93 -37.23 1.99
N GLU A 446 23.21 -36.87 1.84
CA GLU A 446 24.34 -37.81 1.93
C GLU A 446 24.35 -38.53 3.28
N LYS A 447 24.15 -37.80 4.39
CA LYS A 447 24.07 -38.39 5.73
C LYS A 447 22.84 -39.27 5.89
N TYR A 448 21.67 -38.76 5.52
CA TYR A 448 20.40 -39.47 5.61
C TYR A 448 20.47 -40.86 4.95
N LEU A 449 20.98 -40.95 3.71
CA LEU A 449 21.10 -42.22 2.99
C LEU A 449 22.02 -43.22 3.70
N VAL A 450 23.15 -42.76 4.26
CA VAL A 450 24.10 -43.61 4.99
C VAL A 450 23.54 -44.08 6.34
N ILE A 451 22.72 -43.27 7.00
CA ILE A 451 22.11 -43.58 8.31
C ILE A 451 20.95 -44.57 8.15
N VAL A 452 20.04 -44.34 7.18
CA VAL A 452 18.81 -45.13 7.02
C VAL A 452 19.05 -46.43 6.25
N PHE A 453 20.04 -46.48 5.35
CA PHE A 453 20.31 -47.65 4.51
C PHE A 453 21.77 -48.15 4.65
N PRO A 454 22.22 -48.51 5.87
CA PRO A 454 23.64 -48.76 6.18
C PRO A 454 24.27 -49.93 5.41
N PHE A 455 23.45 -50.92 5.00
CA PHE A 455 23.88 -52.06 4.18
C PHE A 455 23.61 -51.90 2.68
N SER A 456 23.10 -50.76 2.23
CA SER A 456 22.96 -50.47 0.81
C SER A 456 24.27 -49.91 0.26
N ASN A 457 24.69 -50.35 -0.93
CA ASN A 457 25.83 -49.76 -1.64
C ASN A 457 25.51 -48.39 -2.27
N ILE A 458 24.49 -47.67 -1.75
CA ILE A 458 24.05 -46.36 -2.23
C ILE A 458 24.92 -45.27 -1.57
N ARG A 459 26.23 -45.31 -1.84
CA ARG A 459 27.16 -44.19 -1.57
C ARG A 459 27.61 -43.60 -2.90
N PRO A 460 27.50 -42.28 -3.12
CA PRO A 460 28.02 -41.66 -4.33
C PRO A 460 29.55 -41.85 -4.38
N GLY A 461 30.05 -42.42 -5.47
CA GLY A 461 31.49 -42.53 -5.70
C GLY A 461 32.13 -41.15 -5.88
N LYS A 462 33.44 -41.03 -5.67
CA LYS A 462 34.18 -39.74 -5.76
C LYS A 462 33.84 -38.93 -7.01
N HIS A 463 33.74 -39.57 -8.17
CA HIS A 463 33.36 -38.92 -9.42
C HIS A 463 31.91 -38.43 -9.43
N GLN A 464 30.97 -39.20 -8.88
CA GLN A 464 29.57 -38.80 -8.76
C GLN A 464 29.41 -37.60 -7.81
N THR A 465 30.09 -37.59 -6.66
CA THR A 465 30.12 -36.40 -5.77
C THR A 465 30.67 -35.17 -6.50
N VAL A 466 31.78 -35.28 -7.23
CA VAL A 466 32.33 -34.15 -7.99
C VAL A 466 31.34 -33.65 -9.05
N ILE A 467 30.70 -34.56 -9.80
CA ILE A 467 29.66 -34.19 -10.79
C ILE A 467 28.50 -33.45 -10.11
N ILE A 468 27.98 -33.97 -8.99
CA ILE A 468 26.86 -33.34 -8.25
C ILE A 468 27.24 -31.94 -7.74
N LEU A 469 28.42 -31.79 -7.14
CA LEU A 469 28.89 -30.49 -6.64
C LEU A 469 29.05 -29.47 -7.78
N VAL A 470 29.59 -29.88 -8.93
CA VAL A 470 29.71 -29.03 -10.13
C VAL A 470 28.33 -28.69 -10.71
N SER A 471 27.39 -29.64 -10.76
CA SER A 471 26.01 -29.39 -11.19
C SER A 471 25.29 -28.39 -10.28
N ILE A 472 25.49 -28.43 -8.96
CA ILE A 472 24.91 -27.46 -8.02
C ILE A 472 25.44 -26.04 -8.30
N TRP A 473 26.75 -25.88 -8.52
CA TRP A 473 27.34 -24.58 -8.91
C TRP A 473 26.82 -24.07 -10.26
N ILE A 474 26.64 -24.95 -11.25
CA ILE A 474 26.04 -24.59 -12.55
C ILE A 474 24.59 -24.14 -12.38
N ILE A 475 23.79 -24.85 -11.57
CA ILE A 475 22.39 -24.48 -11.29
C ILE A 475 22.32 -23.11 -10.60
N GLY A 476 23.14 -22.88 -9.57
CA GLY A 476 23.21 -21.59 -8.88
C GLY A 476 23.66 -20.43 -9.80
N PHE A 477 24.61 -20.68 -10.71
CA PHE A 477 25.02 -19.70 -11.72
C PHE A 477 23.90 -19.39 -12.71
N VAL A 478 23.17 -20.42 -13.19
CA VAL A 478 22.02 -20.24 -14.08
C VAL A 478 20.91 -19.44 -13.39
N ILE A 479 20.64 -19.68 -12.10
CA ILE A 479 19.71 -18.89 -11.29
C ILE A 479 20.20 -17.44 -11.20
N ALA A 480 21.45 -17.20 -10.78
CA ALA A 480 21.96 -15.84 -10.61
C ALA A 480 22.05 -15.04 -11.93
N ILE A 481 22.34 -15.69 -13.07
CA ILE A 481 22.49 -15.00 -14.38
C ILE A 481 21.14 -14.74 -15.07
N ILE A 482 20.18 -15.67 -14.96
CA ILE A 482 18.75 -15.36 -14.73
C ILE A 482 18.27 -13.96 -15.18
N PRO A 483 18.10 -13.02 -14.21
CA PRO A 483 17.57 -11.66 -14.43
C PRO A 483 18.35 -10.72 -15.37
N PHE A 484 19.54 -11.08 -15.87
CA PHE A 484 20.28 -10.26 -16.84
C PHE A 484 19.84 -10.50 -18.30
N GLY A 485 18.96 -11.48 -18.55
CA GLY A 485 18.62 -11.90 -19.92
C GLY A 485 17.57 -11.06 -20.64
N ASP A 486 16.73 -10.33 -19.91
CA ASP A 486 15.56 -9.63 -20.45
C ASP A 486 15.18 -8.43 -19.55
N GLU A 487 15.57 -7.22 -19.95
CA GLU A 487 15.31 -5.99 -19.18
C GLU A 487 13.82 -5.60 -19.17
N ASP A 488 13.05 -5.96 -20.20
CA ASP A 488 11.60 -5.69 -20.28
C ASP A 488 10.79 -6.59 -19.32
N PHE A 489 11.28 -7.80 -19.03
CA PHE A 489 10.61 -8.77 -18.15
C PHE A 489 11.08 -8.71 -16.68
N PHE A 490 12.35 -8.39 -16.44
CA PHE A 490 12.93 -8.36 -15.08
C PHE A 490 13.14 -6.94 -14.52
N GLY A 491 13.20 -5.92 -15.38
CA GLY A 491 13.59 -4.57 -15.02
C GLY A 491 15.01 -4.50 -14.44
N ASN A 492 15.32 -3.41 -13.72
CA ASN A 492 16.55 -3.34 -12.91
C ASN A 492 16.40 -4.20 -11.63
N TYR A 493 16.39 -5.53 -11.80
CA TYR A 493 16.05 -6.53 -10.76
C TYR A 493 16.98 -6.49 -9.55
N TYR A 494 18.30 -6.47 -9.77
CA TYR A 494 19.27 -6.42 -8.67
C TYR A 494 19.35 -5.01 -8.06
N GLY A 495 19.27 -3.95 -8.88
CA GLY A 495 19.27 -2.56 -8.43
C GLY A 495 17.94 -2.04 -7.88
N LYS A 496 17.09 -2.91 -7.32
CA LYS A 496 15.78 -2.48 -6.79
C LYS A 496 15.88 -1.62 -5.52
N ASN A 497 16.89 -1.87 -4.67
CA ASN A 497 17.15 -1.17 -3.41
C ASN A 497 18.65 -0.83 -3.24
N GLY A 498 19.00 -0.03 -2.22
CA GLY A 498 20.38 0.41 -1.97
C GLY A 498 21.38 -0.71 -1.61
N VAL A 499 20.89 -1.88 -1.19
CA VAL A 499 21.72 -3.06 -0.84
C VAL A 499 21.92 -4.02 -2.01
N CYS A 500 21.29 -3.73 -3.16
CA CYS A 500 21.37 -4.53 -4.39
C CYS A 500 20.83 -5.97 -4.27
N PHE A 501 19.91 -6.25 -3.34
CA PHE A 501 19.45 -7.61 -3.03
C PHE A 501 17.93 -7.82 -3.24
N PRO A 502 17.48 -8.81 -4.05
CA PRO A 502 16.13 -8.88 -4.61
C PRO A 502 15.08 -9.60 -3.72
N LEU A 503 15.17 -9.39 -2.39
CA LEU A 503 14.28 -10.02 -1.39
C LEU A 503 13.02 -9.18 -1.07
N TYR A 504 13.02 -7.88 -1.39
CA TYR A 504 11.96 -6.96 -1.02
C TYR A 504 10.79 -6.97 -2.03
N SER A 505 9.77 -7.78 -1.76
CA SER A 505 8.52 -7.81 -2.54
C SER A 505 7.63 -6.61 -2.20
N ASP A 506 7.82 -5.48 -2.89
CA ASP A 506 6.85 -4.38 -2.88
C ASP A 506 5.54 -4.81 -3.61
N GLN A 507 4.43 -4.12 -3.39
CA GLN A 507 3.14 -4.55 -3.92
C GLN A 507 3.04 -4.40 -5.44
N THR A 508 3.67 -3.37 -6.04
CA THR A 508 3.58 -3.04 -7.46
C THR A 508 4.92 -3.26 -8.20
N GLU A 509 5.35 -4.51 -8.30
CA GLU A 509 6.48 -4.90 -9.15
C GLU A 509 6.00 -5.50 -10.48
N GLU A 510 6.86 -5.50 -11.52
CA GLU A 510 6.60 -6.26 -12.73
C GLU A 510 6.41 -7.76 -12.41
N ILE A 511 5.44 -8.37 -13.11
CA ILE A 511 4.98 -9.74 -12.87
C ILE A 511 6.14 -10.75 -13.01
N GLY A 512 7.07 -10.51 -13.94
CA GLY A 512 8.22 -11.37 -14.20
C GLY A 512 9.19 -11.45 -13.02
N GLY A 513 9.82 -10.32 -12.67
CA GLY A 513 10.76 -10.24 -11.54
C GLY A 513 10.16 -10.73 -10.21
N LYS A 514 8.90 -10.39 -9.91
CA LYS A 514 8.21 -10.82 -8.68
C LYS A 514 7.94 -12.33 -8.66
N GLY A 515 7.43 -12.87 -9.77
CA GLY A 515 7.22 -14.32 -9.93
C GLY A 515 8.53 -15.11 -9.83
N TYR A 516 9.64 -14.52 -10.30
CA TYR A 516 10.97 -15.09 -10.20
C TYR A 516 11.49 -15.13 -8.76
N SER A 517 11.53 -14.00 -8.03
CA SER A 517 11.95 -13.97 -6.61
C SER A 517 11.13 -14.95 -5.77
N PHE A 518 9.81 -15.02 -5.99
CA PHE A 518 8.92 -15.97 -5.32
C PHE A 518 9.26 -17.43 -5.67
N GLY A 519 9.48 -17.74 -6.96
CA GLY A 519 9.83 -19.06 -7.43
C GLY A 519 11.14 -19.61 -6.85
N ILE A 520 12.12 -18.74 -6.61
CA ILE A 520 13.40 -19.13 -5.99
C ILE A 520 13.30 -19.11 -4.45
N PHE A 521 13.09 -17.94 -3.84
CA PHE A 521 13.17 -17.78 -2.38
C PHE A 521 12.05 -18.51 -1.62
N LEU A 522 10.85 -18.69 -2.20
CA LEU A 522 9.81 -19.52 -1.60
C LEU A 522 9.70 -20.90 -2.24
N GLY A 523 9.93 -21.05 -3.55
CA GLY A 523 9.82 -22.36 -4.21
C GLY A 523 11.00 -23.29 -3.91
N VAL A 524 12.21 -22.91 -4.34
CA VAL A 524 13.43 -23.74 -4.22
C VAL A 524 13.84 -23.89 -2.76
N ASN A 525 13.90 -22.79 -2.01
CA ASN A 525 14.42 -22.81 -0.64
C ASN A 525 13.45 -23.46 0.37
N LEU A 526 12.13 -23.42 0.16
CA LEU A 526 11.19 -24.20 0.97
C LEU A 526 11.31 -25.71 0.70
N LEU A 527 11.50 -26.11 -0.57
CA LEU A 527 11.72 -27.51 -0.92
C LEU A 527 13.02 -28.05 -0.28
N ALA A 528 14.10 -27.27 -0.34
CA ALA A 528 15.35 -27.56 0.36
C ALA A 528 15.14 -27.71 1.88
N PHE A 529 14.47 -26.73 2.51
CA PHE A 529 14.14 -26.76 3.93
C PHE A 529 13.34 -28.00 4.34
N ILE A 530 12.32 -28.40 3.57
CA ILE A 530 11.52 -29.60 3.83
C ILE A 530 12.38 -30.87 3.76
N ILE A 531 13.29 -30.98 2.77
CA ILE A 531 14.21 -32.12 2.65
C ILE A 531 15.18 -32.18 3.85
N ILE A 532 15.71 -31.03 4.26
CA ILE A 532 16.60 -30.89 5.43
C ILE A 532 15.88 -31.33 6.71
N VAL A 533 14.69 -30.79 6.98
CA VAL A 533 13.89 -31.12 8.18
C VAL A 533 13.52 -32.61 8.23
N PHE A 534 13.04 -33.18 7.11
CA PHE A 534 12.71 -34.60 7.03
C PHE A 534 13.93 -35.49 7.31
N SER A 535 15.10 -35.11 6.79
CA SER A 535 16.37 -35.82 7.02
C SER A 535 16.78 -35.80 8.49
N TYR A 536 16.61 -34.66 9.18
CA TYR A 536 16.94 -34.52 10.60
C TYR A 536 15.95 -35.21 11.54
N VAL A 537 14.64 -35.22 11.24
CA VAL A 537 13.64 -35.94 12.05
C VAL A 537 14.00 -37.42 12.17
N ILE A 538 14.39 -38.05 11.06
CA ILE A 538 14.73 -39.48 11.01
C ILE A 538 16.08 -39.77 11.68
N PHE A 539 17.03 -38.82 11.65
CA PHE A 539 18.27 -38.91 12.41
C PHE A 539 18.04 -38.86 13.93
N THR A 540 17.16 -37.97 14.40
CA THR A 540 16.78 -37.87 15.82
C THR A 540 16.11 -39.14 16.32
N ASP A 541 15.19 -39.72 15.53
CA ASP A 541 14.53 -40.99 15.85
C ASP A 541 15.56 -42.13 16.01
N ALA A 542 16.50 -42.25 15.06
CA ALA A 542 17.59 -43.24 15.12
C ALA A 542 18.53 -43.05 16.33
N ILE A 543 18.81 -41.80 16.74
CA ILE A 543 19.64 -41.50 17.93
C ILE A 543 18.98 -42.01 19.21
N CYS A 544 17.66 -41.88 19.36
CA CYS A 544 16.95 -42.24 20.59
C CYS A 544 17.15 -43.72 21.01
N TRP A 545 17.43 -44.60 20.06
CA TRP A 545 17.68 -46.02 20.31
C TRP A 545 19.13 -46.33 20.77
N ILE A 546 20.10 -45.48 20.45
CA ILE A 546 21.53 -45.77 20.70
C ILE A 546 21.83 -45.96 22.21
N PRO A 547 21.37 -45.10 23.14
CA PRO A 547 21.58 -45.31 24.58
C PRO A 547 20.98 -46.63 25.09
N VAL A 548 19.83 -47.04 24.54
CA VAL A 548 19.12 -48.27 24.93
C VAL A 548 19.91 -49.50 24.51
N PHE A 549 20.50 -49.50 23.31
CA PHE A 549 21.40 -50.58 22.87
C PHE A 549 22.70 -50.62 23.66
N VAL A 550 23.32 -49.47 23.94
CA VAL A 550 24.57 -49.40 24.73
C VAL A 550 24.36 -49.94 26.15
N ILE A 551 23.27 -49.57 26.83
CA ILE A 551 22.94 -50.12 28.16
C ILE A 551 22.70 -51.63 28.12
N LYS A 552 21.99 -52.15 27.10
CA LYS A 552 21.81 -53.60 26.95
C LYS A 552 23.13 -54.34 26.73
N ILE A 553 24.07 -53.77 25.99
CA ILE A 553 25.40 -54.37 25.77
C ILE A 553 26.23 -54.33 27.05
N LEU A 554 26.26 -53.22 27.79
CA LEU A 554 26.98 -53.12 29.08
C LEU A 554 26.41 -54.09 30.12
N SER A 555 25.09 -54.23 30.18
CA SER A 555 24.39 -55.20 31.04
C SER A 555 24.73 -56.66 30.69
N LEU A 556 24.89 -57.00 29.39
CA LEU A 556 25.35 -58.32 28.95
C LEU A 556 26.81 -58.62 29.36
N PHE A 557 27.64 -57.61 29.59
CA PHE A 557 29.00 -57.74 30.14
C PHE A 557 29.05 -57.65 31.68
N GLN A 558 27.90 -57.68 32.36
CA GLN A 558 27.78 -57.54 33.83
C GLN A 558 28.44 -56.27 34.40
N VAL A 559 28.48 -55.18 33.63
CA VAL A 559 28.88 -53.87 34.14
C VAL A 559 27.71 -53.28 34.93
N GLU A 560 27.94 -52.82 36.16
CA GLU A 560 26.93 -52.13 36.96
C GLU A 560 26.56 -50.78 36.32
N ILE A 561 25.26 -50.48 36.29
CA ILE A 561 24.71 -49.26 35.65
C ILE A 561 23.90 -48.52 36.69
N LEU A 562 24.25 -47.25 36.92
CA LEU A 562 23.64 -46.42 37.96
C LEU A 562 22.18 -46.07 37.64
N ASP A 563 21.27 -46.26 38.59
CA ASP A 563 19.80 -46.11 38.42
C ASP A 563 19.34 -44.73 37.95
N THR A 564 20.17 -43.70 38.15
CA THR A 564 19.90 -42.37 37.59
C THR A 564 19.94 -42.37 36.06
N VAL A 565 20.86 -43.12 35.45
CA VAL A 565 21.05 -43.15 33.98
C VAL A 565 19.90 -43.88 33.30
N THR A 566 19.45 -45.00 33.87
CA THR A 566 18.25 -45.72 33.39
C THR A 566 16.99 -44.85 33.54
N SER A 567 16.84 -44.12 34.64
CA SER A 567 15.74 -43.18 34.87
C SER A 567 15.67 -42.08 33.80
N TRP A 568 16.79 -41.42 33.48
CA TRP A 568 16.85 -40.38 32.43
C TRP A 568 16.45 -40.93 31.05
N ILE A 569 16.89 -42.14 30.70
CA ILE A 569 16.61 -42.76 29.39
C ILE A 569 15.13 -43.16 29.26
N VAL A 570 14.53 -43.72 30.32
CA VAL A 570 13.11 -44.11 30.32
C VAL A 570 12.19 -42.88 30.30
N ILE A 571 12.50 -41.83 31.06
CA ILE A 571 11.62 -40.66 31.22
C ILE A 571 11.76 -39.67 30.05
N PHE A 572 12.96 -39.47 29.49
CA PHE A 572 13.18 -38.45 28.46
C PHE A 572 13.51 -39.00 27.07
N ILE A 573 14.30 -40.07 26.94
CA ILE A 573 14.79 -40.50 25.62
C ILE A 573 13.79 -41.43 24.90
N LEU A 574 13.21 -42.42 25.58
CA LEU A 574 12.20 -43.31 24.98
C LEU A 574 10.96 -42.54 24.43
N PRO A 575 10.39 -41.57 25.16
CA PRO A 575 9.19 -40.86 24.68
C PRO A 575 9.40 -39.99 23.44
N ILE A 576 10.63 -39.50 23.17
CA ILE A 576 10.92 -38.68 21.98
C ILE A 576 10.71 -39.51 20.70
N ASN A 577 11.26 -40.73 20.65
CA ASN A 577 10.97 -41.69 19.58
C ASN A 577 9.45 -41.90 19.42
N SER A 578 8.72 -42.14 20.51
CA SER A 578 7.25 -42.33 20.45
C SER A 578 6.48 -41.12 19.94
N ALA A 579 6.99 -39.89 20.17
CA ALA A 579 6.39 -38.65 19.68
C ALA A 579 6.70 -38.36 18.19
N LEU A 580 7.85 -38.81 17.68
CA LEU A 580 8.24 -38.60 16.27
C LEU A 580 7.64 -39.65 15.32
N ASN A 581 7.43 -40.88 15.80
CA ASN A 581 6.93 -41.99 14.98
C ASN A 581 5.61 -41.72 14.22
N PRO A 582 4.59 -41.04 14.77
CA PRO A 582 3.37 -40.68 14.02
C PRO A 582 3.64 -39.82 12.78
N ILE A 583 4.58 -38.86 12.88
CA ILE A 583 5.01 -38.00 11.76
C ILE A 583 5.72 -38.86 10.71
N LEU A 584 6.62 -39.74 11.17
CA LEU A 584 7.40 -40.63 10.31
C LEU A 584 6.51 -41.59 9.51
N TYR A 585 5.60 -42.31 10.17
CA TYR A 585 4.74 -43.31 9.53
C TYR A 585 3.71 -42.67 8.58
N THR A 586 3.21 -41.48 8.90
CA THR A 586 2.28 -40.73 8.03
C THR A 586 2.95 -40.30 6.71
N LEU A 587 4.24 -39.93 6.74
CA LEU A 587 4.98 -39.54 5.53
C LEU A 587 5.62 -40.73 4.78
N THR A 588 5.86 -41.86 5.45
CA THR A 588 6.52 -43.03 4.86
C THR A 588 5.58 -44.13 4.37
N THR A 589 4.28 -44.04 4.62
CA THR A 589 3.28 -45.04 4.20
C THR A 589 3.19 -45.19 2.68
N THR A 590 2.88 -46.40 2.22
CA THR A 590 2.72 -46.75 0.80
C THR A 590 1.65 -45.90 0.12
N VAL A 591 0.49 -45.71 0.76
CA VAL A 591 -0.62 -44.88 0.24
C VAL A 591 -0.19 -43.44 -0.01
N PHE A 592 0.62 -42.84 0.86
CA PHE A 592 1.17 -41.49 0.66
C PHE A 592 2.18 -41.47 -0.49
N LYS A 593 3.12 -42.42 -0.51
CA LYS A 593 4.12 -42.58 -1.59
C LYS A 593 3.47 -42.82 -2.96
N GLU A 594 2.37 -43.55 -3.03
CA GLU A 594 1.63 -43.82 -4.28
C GLU A 594 0.81 -42.62 -4.72
N LYS A 595 0.10 -41.93 -3.83
CA LYS A 595 -0.54 -40.65 -4.15
C LYS A 595 0.47 -39.61 -4.64
N LEU A 596 1.65 -39.52 -4.00
CA LEU A 596 2.73 -38.63 -4.44
C LEU A 596 3.30 -39.04 -5.81
N LYS A 597 3.52 -40.34 -6.06
CA LYS A 597 3.90 -40.84 -7.40
C LYS A 597 2.84 -40.51 -8.45
N GLN A 598 1.55 -40.75 -8.17
CA GLN A 598 0.44 -40.43 -9.08
C GLN A 598 0.38 -38.92 -9.36
N PHE A 599 0.54 -38.07 -8.34
CA PHE A 599 0.60 -36.62 -8.49
C PHE A 599 1.78 -36.18 -9.37
N LEU A 600 3.00 -36.65 -9.09
CA LEU A 600 4.19 -36.37 -9.91
C LEU A 600 4.05 -36.88 -11.34
N HIS A 601 3.39 -38.02 -11.56
CA HIS A 601 3.19 -38.60 -12.89
C HIS A 601 2.05 -37.92 -13.68
N SER A 602 1.05 -37.38 -12.98
CA SER A 602 0.05 -36.45 -13.51
C SER A 602 0.70 -35.12 -13.90
N HIS A 603 1.55 -34.57 -13.03
CA HIS A 603 2.23 -33.29 -13.29
C HIS A 603 3.26 -33.40 -14.42
N ARG A 604 4.02 -34.50 -14.50
CA ARG A 604 4.87 -34.81 -15.68
C ARG A 604 4.04 -34.94 -16.96
N ARG A 605 2.86 -35.55 -16.91
CA ARG A 605 1.95 -35.61 -18.07
C ARG A 605 1.42 -34.23 -18.45
N ARG A 606 1.04 -33.36 -17.51
CA ARG A 606 0.66 -31.97 -17.80
C ARG A 606 1.80 -31.16 -18.43
N VAL A 607 3.03 -31.27 -17.92
CA VAL A 607 4.21 -30.59 -18.50
C VAL A 607 4.57 -31.12 -19.88
N ALA A 608 4.52 -32.44 -20.08
CA ALA A 608 4.72 -33.05 -21.41
C ALA A 608 3.61 -32.66 -22.39
N TRP A 609 2.35 -32.56 -21.93
CA TRP A 609 1.21 -32.13 -22.75
C TRP A 609 1.32 -30.66 -23.14
N LEU A 610 1.71 -29.77 -22.22
CA LEU A 610 2.02 -28.36 -22.52
C LEU A 610 3.17 -28.22 -23.54
N ARG A 611 4.25 -29.00 -23.37
CA ARG A 611 5.36 -29.02 -24.34
C ARG A 611 4.93 -29.56 -25.72
N ASN A 612 4.04 -30.55 -25.75
CA ASN A 612 3.49 -31.07 -26.99
C ASN A 612 2.47 -30.11 -27.64
N LEU A 613 1.76 -29.27 -26.86
CA LEU A 613 0.95 -28.16 -27.37
C LEU A 613 1.82 -27.15 -28.13
N PHE A 614 2.97 -26.77 -27.57
CA PHE A 614 3.94 -25.90 -28.24
C PHE A 614 4.54 -26.53 -29.51
N HIS A 615 4.54 -27.86 -29.65
CA HIS A 615 4.90 -28.56 -30.89
C HIS A 615 3.71 -28.86 -31.82
N LEU A 616 2.49 -28.45 -31.47
CA LEU A 616 1.27 -28.63 -32.28
C LEU A 616 0.69 -27.32 -32.82
N VAL A 617 1.41 -26.20 -32.68
CA VAL A 617 1.17 -24.98 -33.47
C VAL A 617 1.84 -25.14 -34.83
N PRO A 618 1.10 -25.19 -35.96
CA PRO A 618 1.71 -25.28 -37.28
C PRO A 618 2.42 -23.98 -37.66
N TYR A 619 3.47 -24.09 -38.48
CA TYR A 619 4.06 -22.96 -39.19
C TYR A 619 2.98 -22.20 -39.99
N VAL A 620 2.80 -20.92 -39.71
CA VAL A 620 2.10 -19.98 -40.61
C VAL A 620 3.11 -18.93 -41.05
N SER A 621 3.69 -19.15 -42.24
CA SER A 621 4.51 -18.16 -42.93
C SER A 621 3.64 -17.02 -43.48
N PRO A 622 4.16 -15.78 -43.61
CA PRO A 622 3.32 -14.60 -43.77
C PRO A 622 2.86 -14.35 -45.21
N LEU A 623 1.58 -13.98 -45.40
CA LEU A 623 1.07 -13.12 -46.49
C LEU A 623 -0.45 -12.87 -46.36
N GLY A 624 -0.88 -11.62 -46.56
CA GLY A 624 -2.20 -11.33 -47.19
C GLY A 624 -3.45 -11.10 -46.31
N PHE A 625 -3.68 -9.83 -45.93
CA PHE A 625 -4.97 -9.12 -45.98
C PHE A 625 -6.19 -9.46 -45.09
N SER A 626 -6.90 -8.38 -44.74
CA SER A 626 -8.33 -8.27 -44.38
C SER A 626 -8.79 -8.76 -43.00
N ALA A 627 -9.01 -7.80 -42.09
CA ALA A 627 -9.71 -8.03 -40.83
C ALA A 627 -11.24 -7.96 -41.00
N ARG A 628 -11.98 -8.86 -40.33
CA ARG A 628 -13.41 -8.69 -40.08
C ARG A 628 -13.84 -9.41 -38.81
N GLU A 629 -14.13 -8.65 -37.77
CA GLU A 629 -14.62 -9.18 -36.49
C GLU A 629 -16.03 -9.79 -36.64
N LYS A 630 -16.26 -10.92 -35.97
CA LYS A 630 -17.58 -11.26 -35.41
C LYS A 630 -17.43 -11.97 -34.07
N THR A 631 -18.11 -11.42 -33.07
CA THR A 631 -18.37 -12.01 -31.76
C THR A 631 -19.32 -13.22 -31.87
N VAL A 632 -19.30 -14.12 -30.87
CA VAL A 632 -20.45 -14.43 -30.00
C VAL A 632 -20.12 -15.54 -28.97
N SER A 633 -20.79 -15.43 -27.82
CA SER A 633 -20.67 -16.10 -26.52
C SER A 633 -20.93 -17.61 -26.40
N ASN A 634 -20.58 -18.13 -25.21
CA ASN A 634 -21.24 -19.19 -24.43
C ASN A 634 -21.13 -20.66 -24.86
N LEU A 635 -20.68 -21.50 -23.91
CA LEU A 635 -21.30 -22.80 -23.64
C LEU A 635 -21.22 -23.13 -22.14
N SER A 636 -22.34 -23.55 -21.54
CA SER A 636 -22.41 -24.08 -20.17
C SER A 636 -22.47 -25.60 -20.19
N LEU A 637 -21.90 -26.25 -19.16
CA LEU A 637 -21.91 -27.71 -19.02
C LEU A 637 -22.70 -28.12 -17.77
N THR A 638 -23.82 -28.79 -17.99
CA THR A 638 -24.57 -29.52 -16.97
C THR A 638 -23.99 -30.93 -16.79
N LEU A 639 -24.07 -31.47 -15.58
CA LEU A 639 -23.75 -32.86 -15.26
C LEU A 639 -24.93 -33.50 -14.55
N SER A 640 -25.46 -34.57 -15.14
CA SER A 640 -26.53 -35.40 -14.56
C SER A 640 -25.95 -36.42 -13.59
N PHE A 641 -26.51 -36.50 -12.38
CA PHE A 641 -26.40 -37.68 -11.53
C PHE A 641 -27.58 -38.61 -11.79
N ASP A 642 -27.31 -39.90 -11.84
CA ASP A 642 -28.31 -40.96 -11.73
C ASP A 642 -27.89 -41.85 -10.54
N GLY A 643 -28.86 -42.40 -9.78
CA GLY A 643 -28.64 -42.71 -8.37
C GLY A 643 -29.19 -44.03 -7.85
N GLN A 644 -28.89 -44.35 -6.59
CA GLN A 644 -29.53 -45.41 -5.82
C GLN A 644 -29.54 -45.09 -4.32
N HIS A 645 -30.65 -45.39 -3.66
CA HIS A 645 -31.01 -45.14 -2.26
C HIS A 645 -31.79 -46.37 -1.72
N PRO A 646 -32.20 -46.49 -0.44
CA PRO A 646 -32.29 -45.49 0.65
C PRO A 646 -31.09 -45.64 1.64
N ALA A 647 -31.13 -45.75 2.98
CA ALA A 647 -32.19 -45.68 4.00
C ALA A 647 -31.67 -45.30 5.41
N ASN A 648 -32.60 -45.05 6.33
CA ASN A 648 -32.49 -45.09 7.80
C ASN A 648 -31.33 -44.34 8.48
N ILE A 649 -31.47 -43.01 8.53
CA ILE A 649 -31.05 -42.21 9.69
C ILE A 649 -32.29 -41.95 10.53
N GLN A 650 -32.36 -42.47 11.77
CA GLN A 650 -32.89 -41.76 12.95
C GLN A 650 -32.74 -42.60 14.22
N ALA A 651 -31.76 -42.29 15.07
CA ALA A 651 -31.70 -42.76 16.46
C ALA A 651 -30.91 -41.78 17.33
N VAL A 652 -31.52 -41.34 18.43
CA VAL A 652 -30.92 -40.61 19.57
C VAL A 652 -30.06 -39.38 19.22
N LYS A 653 -30.73 -38.21 19.18
CA LYS A 653 -30.19 -37.06 19.91
C LYS A 653 -30.38 -37.33 21.39
N ASP A 654 -29.34 -37.16 22.19
CA ASP A 654 -29.46 -36.85 23.62
C ASP A 654 -28.32 -35.91 24.01
N ALA A 655 -28.61 -34.97 24.92
CA ALA A 655 -27.82 -33.76 25.22
C ALA A 655 -27.50 -32.89 23.97
N GLY A 656 -28.09 -31.71 23.77
CA GLY A 656 -29.06 -30.99 24.60
C GLY A 656 -29.00 -29.50 24.25
N PHE A 657 -30.16 -28.95 23.86
CA PHE A 657 -30.68 -27.57 23.99
C PHE A 657 -29.78 -26.49 24.66
N VAL A 658 -29.83 -25.20 24.27
CA VAL A 658 -30.90 -24.43 23.59
C VAL A 658 -30.31 -23.49 22.51
N LEU A 659 -31.06 -23.25 21.42
CA LEU A 659 -30.91 -22.07 20.56
C LEU A 659 -31.98 -21.04 20.95
N GLU A 660 -31.63 -19.78 21.10
CA GLU A 660 -32.60 -18.72 20.82
C GLU A 660 -31.88 -17.48 20.25
N ASN A 661 -32.38 -16.99 19.11
CA ASN A 661 -31.97 -15.71 18.55
C ASN A 661 -32.78 -14.60 19.23
N ASN A 662 -32.23 -13.39 19.30
CA ASN A 662 -33.07 -12.24 19.00
C ASN A 662 -32.26 -11.10 18.36
N VAL A 663 -32.97 -10.26 17.61
CA VAL A 663 -32.41 -9.15 16.85
C VAL A 663 -32.66 -7.85 17.58
N SER A 664 -31.60 -7.05 17.76
CA SER A 664 -31.63 -5.60 18.02
C SER A 664 -30.35 -4.97 17.51
#